data_AF-A0A6P5AD88-F1
#
_entry.id   AF-A0A6P5AD88-F1
#
_cell.length_a   1.000
_cell.length_b   1.000
_cell.length_c   1.000
_cell.angle_alpha   90.00
_cell.angle_beta   90.00
_cell.angle_gamma   90.00
#
_symmetry.space_group_name_H-M   'P 1'
#
loop_
_entity.id
_entity.type
_entity.pdbx_description
1 polymer ?
#
loop_
_entity_poly.entity_id
_entity_poly.type
_entity_poly.pdbx_seq_one_letter_code
_entity_poly.pdbx_strand_id
1 'polypeptide(L)'
;IPGLCLQHSSLRRVTLLVIVLAMVIILLTNFGLNHVSHEFPQSVTSFSESCKAEVSAPPIVSVDAVFPVKIAVVRGNIKFVPRSYATVRLNPVSATPIPTVTLYYGVGTMNLTVSKAGLIQLSVTVETQGDHAPAESCHASVRINGFKLSDREKLRMVHNGTLEGNALKWRAGFVVVEGPVTVPKSATLVVEPGVFVLMSSGASINVLGKATIGAPDGQPVVFTVQPSENGERRSWSSVRFGEKSLGALHNTWLTQGGAFADQHSRFASRHANAVLSVEEGSEVDFSGGGIMDNAGPGLGGERCTIKLKNIIISRCKDGGFVQRATVTMENVYVTETSRNHVASPQPIGDGFTFDQPEQSSLGKKISRISNSVFTGGEGVGINIIGSSLNIEATIVEDFSQACVSTSGSSVTIKSSIMRSCLVGLRAKNGRDKQLVLVTNSAMVQNKFGVWYGDGEARASTSGTLTLRNSLAVANSEKNLRVFSKGVEQTDTDTGSVNVKLKCFFVSKSSTVKRSRSTLSLRRSESCQQPEINLHHADCDFAVDLLPSKCFLSGYAQSKLTHIQLQRVDLCSDCCKNASSLEFGNYEHWSMRNIRDVKRATIYTKIPNEGCGVTFSADMYQYTDSDCVIQKVHVKSAYSDLHHYQGESHLREMKTHYLDQVMHTNLTSKSFGVVLDFSHIRDRSSALIKASLLCPYSQHGALSAFVTAFLPNIGIYTHMTVKLAELAHPNNFHKYVAFLYIGNCMKSKHSDFVNMETNNYVLIDNDRCLVPERVAAIDVPAPYRDRLGRLYDILFTKRHVCQVPEDMINRLKQMNAVSSKVPSLGTQFRREVESHPAMAPLVLKEDPEIYEEVDGRVSVLVAEYNALCEDNNNDKFDNFLRKVYKTFPITEAYLVHGRDYILAKFADGTVAYLKVVGGEEREEMDGYVMNEGLAELVAYHLDRLLGLGRVAVTAARRLRLDGTVPINGVINVQGEVVENFSDVLHFFNPKAPEHQRRNTTPVRRSARTMTSCLRSTS
;
A
#
# COMPACT_ATOMS: atom_id res chain seq x y z
N ILE A 1 47.93 -30.41 -102.73
CA ILE A 1 48.08 -29.60 -101.49
C ILE A 1 48.61 -30.52 -100.39
N PRO A 2 49.90 -30.43 -100.04
CA PRO A 2 50.39 -30.63 -98.68
C PRO A 2 51.22 -29.39 -98.26
N GLY A 3 51.38 -28.97 -97.01
CA GLY A 3 51.15 -29.55 -95.71
C GLY A 3 52.17 -28.90 -94.78
N LEU A 4 51.82 -27.75 -94.17
CA LEU A 4 52.72 -26.99 -93.29
C LEU A 4 52.47 -27.36 -91.83
N CYS A 5 53.43 -28.09 -91.25
CA CYS A 5 53.53 -28.33 -89.82
C CYS A 5 54.03 -27.07 -89.12
N LEU A 6 53.16 -26.39 -88.38
CA LEU A 6 53.55 -25.34 -87.43
C LEU A 6 53.94 -26.00 -86.10
N GLN A 7 55.15 -25.70 -85.63
CA GLN A 7 55.70 -26.19 -84.37
C GLN A 7 54.80 -25.83 -83.19
N HIS A 8 54.40 -26.86 -82.45
CA HIS A 8 53.51 -26.86 -81.29
C HIS A 8 53.90 -25.92 -80.13
N SER A 9 55.11 -25.35 -80.14
CA SER A 9 55.64 -24.50 -79.06
C SER A 9 55.23 -23.03 -79.19
N SER A 10 55.06 -22.51 -80.42
CA SER A 10 54.68 -21.12 -80.66
C SER A 10 53.18 -20.91 -80.41
N LEU A 11 52.34 -21.87 -80.81
CA LEU A 11 50.90 -21.80 -80.55
C LEU A 11 50.60 -21.77 -79.04
N ARG A 12 51.27 -22.61 -78.25
CA ARG A 12 51.11 -22.65 -76.78
C ARG A 12 51.46 -21.32 -76.10
N ARG A 13 52.53 -20.64 -76.56
CA ARG A 13 52.92 -19.34 -75.99
C ARG A 13 51.94 -18.24 -76.37
N VAL A 14 51.42 -18.24 -77.60
CA VAL A 14 50.41 -17.28 -78.04
C VAL A 14 49.09 -17.51 -77.30
N THR A 15 48.64 -18.76 -77.13
CA THR A 15 47.41 -19.04 -76.36
C THR A 15 47.54 -18.63 -74.89
N LEU A 16 48.70 -18.90 -74.26
CA LEU A 16 48.93 -18.48 -72.87
C LEU A 16 48.94 -16.95 -72.74
N LEU A 17 49.56 -16.24 -73.69
CA LEU A 17 49.60 -14.79 -73.70
C LEU A 17 48.20 -14.18 -73.90
N VAL A 18 47.37 -14.77 -74.77
CA VAL A 18 45.99 -14.34 -74.98
C VAL A 18 45.12 -14.61 -73.74
N ILE A 19 45.32 -15.74 -73.05
CA ILE A 19 44.60 -16.04 -71.80
C ILE A 19 45.02 -15.07 -70.69
N VAL A 20 46.31 -14.78 -70.54
CA VAL A 20 46.81 -13.81 -69.55
C VAL A 20 46.31 -12.41 -69.88
N LEU A 21 46.34 -12.00 -71.15
CA LEU A 21 45.84 -10.69 -71.58
C LEU A 21 44.33 -10.58 -71.38
N ALA A 22 43.56 -11.63 -71.67
CA ALA A 22 42.12 -11.67 -71.41
C ALA A 22 41.82 -11.62 -69.90
N MET A 23 42.58 -12.35 -69.08
CA MET A 23 42.47 -12.28 -67.61
C MET A 23 42.81 -10.89 -67.08
N VAL A 24 43.85 -10.25 -67.60
CA VAL A 24 44.24 -8.88 -67.24
C VAL A 24 43.20 -7.86 -67.70
N ILE A 25 42.61 -8.01 -68.88
CA ILE A 25 41.53 -7.15 -69.36
C ILE A 25 40.26 -7.38 -68.53
N ILE A 26 39.91 -8.62 -68.15
CA ILE A 26 38.79 -8.93 -67.27
C ILE A 26 39.04 -8.38 -65.86
N LEU A 27 40.29 -8.43 -65.36
CA LEU A 27 40.68 -7.83 -64.09
C LEU A 27 40.60 -6.30 -64.15
N LEU A 28 41.15 -5.67 -65.20
CA LEU A 28 41.15 -4.22 -65.37
C LEU A 28 39.76 -3.65 -65.67
N THR A 29 38.89 -4.37 -66.38
CA THR A 29 37.50 -3.96 -66.62
C THR A 29 36.62 -4.17 -65.39
N ASN A 30 36.92 -5.16 -64.53
CA ASN A 30 36.27 -5.30 -63.23
C ASN A 30 36.79 -4.32 -62.16
N PHE A 31 38.04 -3.85 -62.27
CA PHE A 31 38.62 -2.85 -61.35
C PHE A 31 38.39 -1.40 -61.80
N GLY A 32 38.09 -1.14 -63.08
CA GLY A 32 38.24 0.18 -63.68
C GLY A 32 37.05 1.16 -63.64
N LEU A 33 35.86 0.81 -63.14
CA LEU A 33 34.68 1.71 -63.24
C LEU A 33 33.76 1.82 -62.01
N ASN A 34 34.13 1.34 -60.82
CA ASN A 34 33.29 1.50 -59.61
C ASN A 34 34.03 1.87 -58.32
N HIS A 35 35.30 2.32 -58.39
CA HIS A 35 35.97 2.92 -57.23
C HIS A 35 35.63 4.41 -57.09
N VAL A 36 34.34 4.69 -56.84
CA VAL A 36 34.06 5.67 -55.80
C VAL A 36 34.37 4.93 -54.51
N SER A 37 35.40 5.36 -53.79
CA SER A 37 35.66 4.88 -52.44
C SER A 37 34.36 5.05 -51.64
N HIS A 38 33.62 3.97 -51.44
CA HIS A 38 32.58 3.89 -50.43
C HIS A 38 33.30 3.89 -49.08
N GLU A 39 33.88 5.04 -48.70
CA GLU A 39 34.12 5.33 -47.30
C GLU A 39 32.75 5.26 -46.63
N PHE A 40 32.49 4.14 -45.97
CA PHE A 40 31.32 4.02 -45.12
C PHE A 40 31.40 5.15 -44.10
N PRO A 41 30.44 6.08 -44.08
CA PRO A 41 30.35 7.09 -43.04
C PRO A 41 29.99 6.33 -41.78
N GLN A 42 31.04 6.08 -41.00
CA GLN A 42 30.95 5.53 -39.67
C GLN A 42 30.06 6.47 -38.84
N SER A 43 29.23 5.91 -37.97
CA SER A 43 28.70 6.63 -36.82
C SER A 43 29.91 7.18 -36.05
N VAL A 44 30.22 8.45 -36.25
CA VAL A 44 31.42 9.04 -35.64
C VAL A 44 31.13 9.25 -34.17
N THR A 45 31.84 8.50 -33.36
CA THR A 45 31.79 8.54 -31.90
C THR A 45 32.95 9.41 -31.43
N SER A 46 32.66 10.50 -30.73
CA SER A 46 33.67 11.23 -29.98
C SER A 46 33.50 10.89 -28.50
N PHE A 47 34.62 10.73 -27.79
CA PHE A 47 34.67 10.15 -26.45
C PHE A 47 35.06 11.21 -25.42
N SER A 48 34.30 11.30 -24.34
CA SER A 48 34.86 11.51 -23.01
C SER A 48 34.90 10.15 -22.30
N GLU A 49 35.80 9.93 -21.34
CA GLU A 49 35.90 8.62 -20.66
C GLU A 49 34.60 8.20 -19.95
N SER A 50 33.76 9.18 -19.56
CA SER A 50 32.52 8.94 -18.81
C SER A 50 31.29 8.77 -19.70
N CYS A 51 31.23 9.44 -20.87
CA CYS A 51 30.06 9.46 -21.75
C CYS A 51 30.36 9.14 -23.21
N LYS A 52 29.43 8.46 -23.90
CA LYS A 52 29.49 8.20 -25.34
C LYS A 52 28.15 8.55 -25.99
N ALA A 53 28.19 9.47 -26.96
CA ALA A 53 27.05 9.82 -27.81
C ALA A 53 27.28 9.31 -29.24
N GLU A 54 26.23 8.80 -29.85
CA GLU A 54 26.18 8.33 -31.24
C GLU A 54 25.21 9.23 -32.02
N VAL A 55 25.69 9.76 -33.14
CA VAL A 55 24.91 10.57 -34.07
C VAL A 55 24.78 9.79 -35.36
N SER A 56 23.54 9.49 -35.76
CA SER A 56 23.24 8.87 -37.04
C SER A 56 22.55 9.88 -37.93
N ALA A 57 23.14 10.12 -39.10
CA ALA A 57 22.64 11.00 -40.14
C ALA A 57 23.01 10.42 -41.52
N PRO A 58 22.24 10.72 -42.58
CA PRO A 58 22.63 10.36 -43.94
C PRO A 58 23.92 11.09 -44.33
N PRO A 59 24.86 10.43 -45.01
CA PRO A 59 26.12 11.06 -45.39
C PRO A 59 26.01 12.02 -46.56
N ILE A 60 24.96 11.85 -47.35
CA ILE A 60 24.65 12.63 -48.53
C ILE A 60 23.22 13.11 -48.36
N VAL A 61 23.01 14.41 -48.45
CA VAL A 61 21.70 15.04 -48.30
C VAL A 61 21.48 16.05 -49.42
N SER A 62 20.23 16.21 -49.84
CA SER A 62 19.88 17.29 -50.77
C SER A 62 19.85 18.61 -50.00
N VAL A 63 20.36 19.66 -50.62
CA VAL A 63 20.12 21.05 -50.18
C VAL A 63 18.62 21.29 -50.09
N ASP A 64 18.19 21.99 -49.04
CA ASP A 64 16.81 22.31 -48.67
C ASP A 64 15.89 21.12 -48.33
N ALA A 65 16.33 19.89 -48.56
CA ALA A 65 15.63 18.69 -48.13
C ALA A 65 15.82 18.46 -46.62
N VAL A 66 14.77 17.91 -46.01
CA VAL A 66 14.78 17.54 -44.60
C VAL A 66 15.46 16.19 -44.45
N PHE A 67 16.37 16.06 -43.49
CA PHE A 67 16.95 14.77 -43.14
C PHE A 67 16.92 14.55 -41.63
N PRO A 68 16.72 13.29 -41.20
CA PRO A 68 16.68 12.93 -39.80
C PRO A 68 18.08 12.86 -39.20
N VAL A 69 18.17 13.30 -37.95
CA VAL A 69 19.33 13.08 -37.08
C VAL A 69 18.85 12.37 -35.84
N LYS A 70 19.45 11.21 -35.54
CA LYS A 70 19.27 10.50 -34.27
C LYS A 70 20.46 10.77 -33.38
N ILE A 71 20.19 11.16 -32.15
CA ILE A 71 21.18 11.34 -31.08
C ILE A 71 20.90 10.27 -30.03
N ALA A 72 21.89 9.43 -29.73
CA ALA A 72 21.77 8.38 -28.73
C ALA A 72 22.98 8.39 -27.78
N VAL A 73 22.74 8.59 -26.49
CA VAL A 73 23.75 8.41 -25.44
C VAL A 73 23.81 6.95 -25.07
N VAL A 74 24.89 6.27 -25.43
CA VAL A 74 25.04 4.82 -25.22
C VAL A 74 25.76 4.47 -23.92
N ARG A 75 26.56 5.41 -23.38
CA ARG A 75 27.30 5.31 -22.10
C ARG A 75 27.23 6.65 -21.36
N GLY A 76 27.25 6.62 -20.04
CA GLY A 76 27.16 7.80 -19.17
C GLY A 76 25.87 7.80 -18.34
N ASN A 77 25.80 8.67 -17.34
CA ASN A 77 24.63 8.82 -16.48
C ASN A 77 23.46 9.46 -17.24
N ILE A 78 23.76 10.30 -18.24
CA ILE A 78 22.76 11.00 -19.07
C ILE A 78 21.77 10.03 -19.72
N LYS A 79 22.22 8.83 -20.13
CA LYS A 79 21.37 7.78 -20.73
C LYS A 79 20.16 7.41 -19.86
N PHE A 80 20.27 7.57 -18.56
CA PHE A 80 19.21 7.17 -17.62
C PHE A 80 18.41 8.37 -17.09
N VAL A 81 18.80 9.58 -17.47
CA VAL A 81 18.08 10.79 -17.12
C VAL A 81 16.80 10.83 -17.97
N PRO A 82 15.62 11.02 -17.36
CA PRO A 82 14.35 11.05 -18.09
C PRO A 82 14.33 12.06 -19.22
N ARG A 83 14.91 13.24 -18.97
CA ARG A 83 15.06 14.32 -19.94
C ARG A 83 16.45 14.93 -19.81
N SER A 84 17.15 14.99 -20.93
CA SER A 84 18.36 15.79 -21.09
C SER A 84 18.24 16.57 -22.39
N TYR A 85 19.16 17.50 -22.63
CA TYR A 85 19.10 18.36 -23.80
C TYR A 85 20.39 18.25 -24.61
N ALA A 86 20.25 18.16 -25.92
CA ALA A 86 21.36 18.16 -26.85
C ALA A 86 21.35 19.43 -27.69
N THR A 87 22.44 20.18 -27.61
CA THR A 87 22.71 21.35 -28.41
C THR A 87 23.39 20.91 -29.70
N VAL A 88 22.81 21.27 -30.85
CA VAL A 88 23.26 20.80 -32.17
C VAL A 88 23.79 21.97 -33.00
N ARG A 89 24.99 21.84 -33.57
CA ARG A 89 25.68 22.87 -34.36
C ARG A 89 26.08 22.34 -35.73
N LEU A 90 25.92 23.14 -36.78
CA LEU A 90 26.38 22.83 -38.14
C LEU A 90 27.50 23.81 -38.53
N ASN A 91 28.64 23.30 -39.00
CA ASN A 91 29.80 24.08 -39.43
C ASN A 91 30.12 23.82 -40.92
N PRO A 92 30.40 24.84 -41.76
CA PRO A 92 30.44 26.27 -41.44
C PRO A 92 29.05 26.85 -41.11
N VAL A 93 29.01 27.70 -40.08
CA VAL A 93 27.79 28.17 -39.40
C VAL A 93 26.84 28.88 -40.37
N SER A 94 25.62 28.37 -40.47
CA SER A 94 24.44 29.16 -40.84
C SER A 94 24.05 29.98 -39.61
N ALA A 95 23.83 31.30 -39.75
CA ALA A 95 23.51 32.26 -38.67
C ALA A 95 22.18 32.00 -37.91
N THR A 96 21.64 30.80 -38.02
CA THR A 96 20.42 30.32 -37.39
C THR A 96 20.61 30.02 -35.89
N PRO A 97 19.57 30.19 -35.06
CA PRO A 97 19.62 29.84 -33.65
C PRO A 97 20.02 28.38 -33.47
N ILE A 98 20.83 28.10 -32.44
CA ILE A 98 21.34 26.77 -32.15
C ILE A 98 20.17 25.88 -31.71
N PRO A 99 19.77 24.88 -32.51
CA PRO A 99 18.65 24.04 -32.14
C PRO A 99 19.01 23.15 -30.94
N THR A 100 18.05 23.03 -30.02
CA THR A 100 18.10 22.12 -28.87
C THR A 100 17.16 20.95 -29.09
N VAL A 101 17.62 19.74 -28.81
CA VAL A 101 16.84 18.51 -28.91
C VAL A 101 16.63 17.94 -27.51
N THR A 102 15.39 17.59 -27.19
CA THR A 102 15.11 16.83 -25.96
C THR A 102 15.50 15.37 -26.19
N LEU A 103 16.35 14.85 -25.32
CA LEU A 103 16.67 13.43 -25.27
C LEU A 103 15.88 12.77 -24.15
N TYR A 104 15.14 11.74 -24.48
CA TYR A 104 14.41 10.91 -23.54
C TYR A 104 15.21 9.65 -23.26
N TYR A 105 15.69 9.49 -22.02
CA TYR A 105 16.57 8.39 -21.65
C TYR A 105 17.78 8.27 -22.60
N GLY A 106 18.40 9.41 -22.86
CA GLY A 106 19.56 9.53 -23.75
C GLY A 106 19.26 9.42 -25.25
N VAL A 107 18.02 9.21 -25.67
CA VAL A 107 17.66 9.08 -27.09
C VAL A 107 16.75 10.23 -27.53
N GLY A 108 17.10 10.89 -28.62
CA GLY A 108 16.27 11.91 -29.23
C GLY A 108 16.50 12.00 -30.73
N THR A 109 15.58 12.68 -31.41
CA THR A 109 15.67 12.90 -32.86
C THR A 109 15.35 14.35 -33.18
N MET A 110 15.89 14.81 -34.30
CA MET A 110 15.50 16.08 -34.90
C MET A 110 15.60 16.01 -36.41
N ASN A 111 14.89 16.90 -37.08
CA ASN A 111 15.03 17.11 -38.50
C ASN A 111 15.92 18.32 -38.76
N LEU A 112 16.89 18.18 -39.65
CA LEU A 112 17.78 19.24 -40.09
C LEU A 112 17.60 19.49 -41.58
N THR A 113 18.03 20.68 -42.00
CA THR A 113 18.07 21.09 -43.40
C THR A 113 19.39 21.80 -43.62
N VAL A 114 19.99 21.63 -44.81
CA VAL A 114 21.22 22.33 -45.19
C VAL A 114 20.93 23.28 -46.34
N SER A 115 21.38 24.52 -46.23
CA SER A 115 21.08 25.59 -47.19
C SER A 115 22.15 25.76 -48.27
N LYS A 116 23.28 25.07 -48.15
CA LYS A 116 24.41 25.15 -49.07
C LYS A 116 24.99 23.76 -49.33
N ALA A 117 25.50 23.57 -50.55
CA ALA A 117 26.24 22.37 -50.91
C ALA A 117 27.64 22.39 -50.30
N GLY A 118 28.24 21.21 -50.16
CA GLY A 118 29.59 21.01 -49.63
C GLY A 118 29.63 20.18 -48.35
N LEU A 119 30.84 20.02 -47.81
CA LEU A 119 31.09 19.28 -46.59
C LEU A 119 30.67 20.10 -45.37
N ILE A 120 29.79 19.53 -44.55
CA ILE A 120 29.21 20.13 -43.36
C ILE A 120 29.54 19.23 -42.17
N GLN A 121 30.06 19.82 -41.10
CA GLN A 121 30.29 19.12 -39.84
C GLN A 121 29.11 19.38 -38.89
N LEU A 122 28.40 18.32 -38.54
CA LEU A 122 27.37 18.32 -37.51
C LEU A 122 28.03 18.00 -36.19
N SER A 123 27.99 18.90 -35.20
CA SER A 123 28.51 18.72 -33.85
C SER A 123 27.35 18.72 -32.85
N VAL A 124 27.28 17.71 -32.00
CA VAL A 124 26.27 17.55 -30.95
C VAL A 124 26.95 17.62 -29.60
N THR A 125 26.41 18.44 -28.71
CA THR A 125 26.82 18.54 -27.30
C THR A 125 25.62 18.23 -26.43
N VAL A 126 25.71 17.16 -25.64
CA VAL A 126 24.64 16.75 -24.72
C VAL A 126 24.97 17.24 -23.32
N GLU A 127 24.02 17.91 -22.69
CA GLU A 127 24.13 18.44 -21.33
C GLU A 127 22.90 18.04 -20.51
N THR A 128 23.09 17.80 -19.22
CA THR A 128 21.98 17.61 -18.28
C THR A 128 21.57 18.95 -17.70
N GLN A 129 20.29 19.30 -17.78
CA GLN A 129 19.75 20.52 -17.20
C GLN A 129 19.08 20.15 -15.88
N GLY A 130 19.74 20.39 -14.75
CA GLY A 130 19.18 20.19 -13.42
C GLY A 130 20.20 20.46 -12.33
N ASP A 131 19.78 21.18 -11.28
CA ASP A 131 20.64 21.70 -10.19
C ASP A 131 21.40 20.62 -9.37
N HIS A 132 21.15 19.33 -9.63
CA HIS A 132 21.64 18.22 -8.80
C HIS A 132 22.22 17.03 -9.58
N ALA A 133 22.23 17.05 -10.92
CA ALA A 133 22.92 16.00 -11.69
C ALA A 133 24.40 16.38 -11.85
N PRO A 134 25.36 15.45 -11.73
CA PRO A 134 26.75 15.74 -12.08
C PRO A 134 26.78 16.20 -13.53
N ALA A 135 27.36 17.37 -13.77
CA ALA A 135 27.49 17.96 -15.10
C ALA A 135 28.39 17.04 -15.95
N GLU A 136 27.76 16.11 -16.66
CA GLU A 136 28.38 15.29 -17.68
C GLU A 136 28.07 15.91 -19.03
N SER A 137 29.10 16.12 -19.86
CA SER A 137 28.94 16.56 -21.24
C SER A 137 29.45 15.49 -22.20
N CYS A 138 28.74 15.32 -23.31
CA CYS A 138 29.09 14.36 -24.34
C CYS A 138 29.14 15.09 -25.66
N HIS A 139 30.21 14.88 -26.42
CA HIS A 139 30.37 15.46 -27.75
C HIS A 139 30.35 14.36 -28.80
N ALA A 140 29.73 14.63 -29.94
CA ALA A 140 29.81 13.78 -31.12
C ALA A 140 29.82 14.66 -32.36
N SER A 141 30.49 14.23 -33.43
CA SER A 141 30.41 14.98 -34.69
C SER A 141 30.46 14.11 -35.91
N VAL A 142 29.57 14.32 -36.88
CA VAL A 142 29.51 13.59 -38.15
C VAL A 142 29.67 14.54 -39.33
N ARG A 143 30.30 14.06 -40.41
CA ARG A 143 30.44 14.81 -41.66
C ARG A 143 29.29 14.44 -42.60
N ILE A 144 28.65 15.45 -43.16
CA ILE A 144 27.53 15.34 -44.09
C ILE A 144 27.89 16.13 -45.35
N ASN A 145 27.63 15.57 -46.53
CA ASN A 145 27.86 16.26 -47.79
C ASN A 145 26.53 16.72 -48.39
N GLY A 146 26.32 18.04 -48.49
CA GLY A 146 25.15 18.63 -49.11
C GLY A 146 25.30 18.72 -50.63
N PHE A 147 24.28 18.30 -51.37
CA PHE A 147 24.24 18.35 -52.84
C PHE A 147 23.05 19.17 -53.35
N LYS A 148 23.26 20.00 -54.37
CA LYS A 148 22.16 20.70 -55.05
C LYS A 148 21.49 19.77 -56.05
N LEU A 149 20.16 19.74 -56.03
CA LEU A 149 19.34 18.95 -56.96
C LEU A 149 19.38 19.41 -58.41
N SER A 150 19.89 20.62 -58.69
CA SER A 150 20.06 21.14 -60.05
C SER A 150 20.99 20.26 -60.91
N ASP A 151 21.84 19.45 -60.27
CA ASP A 151 22.72 18.47 -60.93
C ASP A 151 21.94 17.20 -61.31
N ARG A 152 21.02 17.34 -62.29
CA ARG A 152 20.07 16.29 -62.72
C ARG A 152 20.71 14.97 -63.11
N GLU A 153 21.99 14.96 -63.50
CA GLU A 153 22.72 13.74 -63.89
C GLU A 153 22.81 12.69 -62.77
N LYS A 154 22.57 13.08 -61.50
CA LYS A 154 22.60 12.17 -60.34
C LYS A 154 21.22 11.81 -59.78
N LEU A 155 20.14 12.28 -60.42
CA LEU A 155 18.77 12.03 -59.98
C LEU A 155 18.14 10.89 -60.77
N ARG A 156 17.54 9.95 -60.05
CA ARG A 156 16.64 8.97 -60.64
C ARG A 156 15.20 9.41 -60.46
N MET A 157 14.53 9.71 -61.56
CA MET A 157 13.10 10.01 -61.55
C MET A 157 12.29 8.70 -61.58
N VAL A 158 11.25 8.65 -60.76
CA VAL A 158 10.25 7.58 -60.71
C VAL A 158 8.88 8.21 -60.88
N HIS A 159 8.35 8.07 -62.09
CA HIS A 159 7.03 8.56 -62.46
C HIS A 159 5.93 7.67 -61.86
N ASN A 160 4.70 8.17 -61.84
CA ASN A 160 3.54 7.42 -61.38
C ASN A 160 3.29 6.14 -62.22
N GLY A 161 2.73 5.10 -61.59
CA GLY A 161 2.39 3.83 -62.27
C GLY A 161 2.95 2.58 -61.60
N THR A 162 2.98 1.47 -62.34
CA THR A 162 3.50 0.18 -61.84
C THR A 162 4.99 0.06 -62.14
N LEU A 163 5.79 -0.29 -61.12
CA LEU A 163 7.24 -0.47 -61.27
C LEU A 163 7.56 -1.83 -61.90
N GLU A 164 8.41 -1.81 -62.93
CA GLU A 164 8.84 -3.01 -63.65
C GLU A 164 10.35 -2.99 -63.95
N GLY A 165 10.94 -4.16 -64.18
CA GLY A 165 12.35 -4.30 -64.59
C GLY A 165 13.32 -3.54 -63.69
N ASN A 166 14.14 -2.66 -64.30
CA ASN A 166 15.12 -1.85 -63.57
C ASN A 166 14.48 -0.82 -62.64
N ALA A 167 13.20 -0.45 -62.83
CA ALA A 167 12.47 0.50 -61.98
C ALA A 167 12.35 0.01 -60.52
N LEU A 168 12.47 -1.31 -60.29
CA LEU A 168 12.38 -1.98 -59.00
C LEU A 168 13.68 -1.99 -58.16
N LYS A 169 14.81 -1.52 -58.69
CA LYS A 169 16.10 -1.52 -57.96
C LYS A 169 16.66 -0.12 -57.82
N TRP A 170 16.62 0.46 -56.64
CA TRP A 170 17.12 1.81 -56.35
C TRP A 170 18.48 1.71 -55.68
N ARG A 171 19.50 2.29 -56.32
CA ARG A 171 20.90 2.27 -55.87
C ARG A 171 21.31 3.63 -55.31
N ALA A 172 22.42 3.66 -54.58
CA ALA A 172 22.94 4.85 -53.88
C ALA A 172 22.78 6.16 -54.67
N GLY A 173 22.36 7.22 -53.98
CA GLY A 173 22.06 8.53 -54.58
C GLY A 173 20.63 9.00 -54.28
N PHE A 174 20.10 9.84 -55.16
CA PHE A 174 18.79 10.48 -54.98
C PHE A 174 17.74 9.87 -55.91
N VAL A 175 16.60 9.48 -55.34
CA VAL A 175 15.43 9.00 -56.08
C VAL A 175 14.28 9.97 -55.88
N VAL A 176 13.70 10.48 -56.94
CA VAL A 176 12.54 11.37 -56.88
C VAL A 176 11.29 10.60 -57.30
N VAL A 177 10.31 10.48 -56.40
CA VAL A 177 9.03 9.83 -56.69
C VAL A 177 7.98 10.90 -56.90
N GLU A 178 7.56 11.09 -58.15
CA GLU A 178 6.70 12.22 -58.54
C GLU A 178 5.23 12.03 -58.20
N GLY A 179 4.79 10.78 -58.00
CA GLY A 179 3.40 10.46 -57.73
C GLY A 179 3.22 9.03 -57.20
N PRO A 180 1.98 8.51 -57.16
CA PRO A 180 1.70 7.16 -56.69
C PRO A 180 2.37 6.08 -57.56
N VAL A 181 3.12 5.19 -56.94
CA VAL A 181 3.77 4.04 -57.59
C VAL A 181 3.34 2.73 -56.96
N THR A 182 3.30 1.65 -57.76
CA THR A 182 2.88 0.32 -57.31
C THR A 182 3.96 -0.73 -57.59
N VAL A 183 4.33 -1.50 -56.57
CA VAL A 183 5.16 -2.71 -56.71
C VAL A 183 4.19 -3.89 -56.91
N PRO A 184 4.19 -4.57 -58.07
CA PRO A 184 3.23 -5.63 -58.35
C PRO A 184 3.46 -6.87 -57.49
N LYS A 185 2.43 -7.73 -57.35
CA LYS A 185 2.42 -8.92 -56.46
C LYS A 185 3.60 -9.88 -56.66
N SER A 186 4.09 -10.02 -57.89
CA SER A 186 5.21 -10.89 -58.25
C SER A 186 6.59 -10.23 -58.15
N ALA A 187 6.65 -8.94 -57.86
CA ALA A 187 7.89 -8.16 -57.86
C ALA A 187 8.43 -7.88 -56.46
N THR A 188 9.72 -7.54 -56.40
CA THR A 188 10.38 -7.06 -55.19
C THR A 188 11.03 -5.71 -55.48
N LEU A 189 10.60 -4.68 -54.75
CA LEU A 189 11.31 -3.39 -54.71
C LEU A 189 12.53 -3.54 -53.81
N VAL A 190 13.71 -3.25 -54.34
CA VAL A 190 14.98 -3.25 -53.59
C VAL A 190 15.50 -1.82 -53.54
N VAL A 191 15.62 -1.27 -52.33
CA VAL A 191 16.22 0.04 -52.08
C VAL A 191 17.49 -0.17 -51.29
N GLU A 192 18.64 0.06 -51.91
CA GLU A 192 19.94 -0.19 -51.30
C GLU A 192 20.24 0.83 -50.17
N PRO A 193 21.11 0.50 -49.20
CA PRO A 193 21.55 1.44 -48.17
C PRO A 193 22.12 2.75 -48.75
N GLY A 194 21.83 3.88 -48.08
CA GLY A 194 22.31 5.21 -48.49
C GLY A 194 21.48 5.90 -49.58
N VAL A 195 20.36 5.30 -50.00
CA VAL A 195 19.41 5.96 -50.93
C VAL A 195 18.61 7.04 -50.20
N PHE A 196 18.52 8.21 -50.83
CA PHE A 196 17.71 9.33 -50.36
C PHE A 196 16.52 9.52 -51.31
N VAL A 197 15.33 9.16 -50.85
CA VAL A 197 14.08 9.19 -51.60
C VAL A 197 13.32 10.49 -51.31
N LEU A 198 13.23 11.34 -52.32
CA LEU A 198 12.49 12.58 -52.33
C LEU A 198 11.08 12.33 -52.88
N MET A 199 10.08 12.52 -52.06
CA MET A 199 8.68 12.24 -52.36
C MET A 199 7.96 13.54 -52.69
N SER A 200 7.39 13.64 -53.88
CA SER A 200 6.50 14.76 -54.24
C SER A 200 5.26 14.80 -53.36
N SER A 201 4.61 15.97 -53.31
CA SER A 201 3.32 16.16 -52.64
C SER A 201 2.31 15.08 -53.09
N GLY A 202 1.74 14.34 -52.13
CA GLY A 202 0.79 13.26 -52.40
C GLY A 202 1.37 11.96 -53.00
N ALA A 203 2.68 11.88 -53.26
CA ALA A 203 3.32 10.64 -53.73
C ALA A 203 3.16 9.51 -52.70
N SER A 204 3.03 8.28 -53.19
CA SER A 204 2.84 7.08 -52.34
C SER A 204 3.52 5.87 -52.97
N ILE A 205 3.97 4.92 -52.15
CA ILE A 205 4.52 3.65 -52.61
C ILE A 205 3.58 2.53 -52.15
N ASN A 206 2.90 1.88 -53.09
CA ASN A 206 1.97 0.78 -52.84
C ASN A 206 2.64 -0.56 -53.14
N VAL A 207 3.06 -1.29 -52.11
CA VAL A 207 3.73 -2.58 -52.23
C VAL A 207 2.67 -3.69 -52.19
N LEU A 208 2.38 -4.30 -53.34
CA LEU A 208 1.52 -5.49 -53.43
C LEU A 208 2.32 -6.80 -53.42
N GLY A 209 3.61 -6.73 -53.76
CA GLY A 209 4.56 -7.86 -53.72
C GLY A 209 5.45 -7.80 -52.48
N LYS A 210 6.74 -7.58 -52.69
CA LYS A 210 7.73 -7.46 -51.61
C LYS A 210 8.50 -6.13 -51.68
N ALA A 211 8.97 -5.64 -50.54
CA ALA A 211 9.96 -4.57 -50.50
C ALA A 211 11.08 -4.91 -49.51
N THR A 212 12.32 -4.72 -49.96
CA THR A 212 13.54 -4.80 -49.14
C THR A 212 14.23 -3.44 -49.20
N ILE A 213 14.19 -2.72 -48.09
CA ILE A 213 14.63 -1.33 -47.98
C ILE A 213 15.75 -1.27 -46.95
N GLY A 214 16.96 -0.91 -47.39
CA GLY A 214 18.14 -0.79 -46.56
C GLY A 214 18.74 -2.14 -46.13
N ALA A 215 19.63 -2.08 -45.15
CA ALA A 215 20.26 -3.23 -44.51
C ALA A 215 20.56 -2.90 -43.03
N PRO A 216 20.58 -3.89 -42.11
CA PRO A 216 20.73 -3.65 -40.67
C PRO A 216 21.94 -2.79 -40.29
N ASP A 217 23.09 -3.07 -40.91
CA ASP A 217 24.35 -2.36 -40.68
C ASP A 217 24.68 -1.36 -41.83
N GLY A 218 23.70 -1.11 -42.71
CA GLY A 218 23.86 -0.25 -43.87
C GLY A 218 23.68 1.23 -43.53
N GLN A 219 24.11 2.11 -44.45
CA GLN A 219 23.80 3.54 -44.40
C GLN A 219 22.27 3.77 -44.39
N PRO A 220 21.78 4.82 -43.71
CA PRO A 220 20.36 5.10 -43.62
C PRO A 220 19.70 5.25 -45.00
N VAL A 221 18.50 4.70 -45.17
CA VAL A 221 17.61 5.02 -46.29
C VAL A 221 16.61 6.06 -45.80
N VAL A 222 16.45 7.18 -46.50
CA VAL A 222 15.56 8.26 -46.07
C VAL A 222 14.46 8.50 -47.09
N PHE A 223 13.21 8.46 -46.63
CA PHE A 223 12.05 8.94 -47.36
C PHE A 223 11.63 10.28 -46.74
N THR A 224 11.62 11.32 -47.55
CA THR A 224 11.26 12.67 -47.12
C THR A 224 10.58 13.45 -48.23
N VAL A 225 10.07 14.63 -47.89
CA VAL A 225 9.44 15.54 -48.84
C VAL A 225 10.46 16.10 -49.85
N GLN A 226 10.09 16.12 -51.12
CA GLN A 226 10.79 16.89 -52.13
C GLN A 226 10.47 18.39 -51.92
N PRO A 227 11.46 19.25 -51.64
CA PRO A 227 11.23 20.69 -51.59
C PRO A 227 10.87 21.20 -53.00
N SER A 228 9.88 22.08 -53.09
CA SER A 228 9.60 22.83 -54.33
C SER A 228 10.68 23.88 -54.59
N GLU A 229 10.65 24.50 -55.77
CA GLU A 229 11.66 25.52 -56.17
C GLU A 229 11.72 26.74 -55.24
N ASN A 230 10.61 27.08 -54.59
CA ASN A 230 10.52 28.14 -53.57
C ASN A 230 10.85 27.66 -52.15
N GLY A 231 11.27 26.40 -51.97
CA GLY A 231 11.56 25.79 -50.68
C GLY A 231 10.32 25.36 -49.87
N GLU A 232 9.12 25.46 -50.43
CA GLU A 232 7.89 24.96 -49.79
C GLU A 232 7.93 23.43 -49.66
N ARG A 233 7.39 22.93 -48.55
CA ARG A 233 7.38 21.50 -48.21
C ARG A 233 5.95 21.06 -47.99
N ARG A 234 5.45 20.23 -48.89
CA ARG A 234 4.11 19.62 -48.79
C ARG A 234 4.25 18.13 -48.55
N SER A 235 3.58 17.62 -47.53
CA SER A 235 3.71 16.21 -47.17
C SER A 235 3.39 15.28 -48.34
N TRP A 236 4.12 14.17 -48.39
CA TRP A 236 3.77 13.04 -49.23
C TRP A 236 2.78 12.12 -48.50
N SER A 237 2.22 11.14 -49.19
CA SER A 237 1.16 10.29 -48.64
C SER A 237 1.73 9.19 -47.72
N SER A 238 1.98 7.98 -48.24
CA SER A 238 2.34 6.82 -47.42
C SER A 238 3.18 5.78 -48.17
N VAL A 239 3.92 4.97 -47.43
CA VAL A 239 4.39 3.64 -47.86
C VAL A 239 3.37 2.62 -47.38
N ARG A 240 2.65 2.01 -48.31
CA ARG A 240 1.55 1.09 -48.04
C ARG A 240 1.94 -0.32 -48.46
N PHE A 241 1.92 -1.25 -47.52
CA PHE A 241 2.02 -2.68 -47.73
C PHE A 241 0.60 -3.24 -47.89
N GLY A 242 0.19 -3.47 -49.15
CA GLY A 242 -1.14 -3.98 -49.49
C GLY A 242 -1.31 -5.46 -49.14
N GLU A 243 -2.52 -6.00 -49.29
CA GLU A 243 -2.88 -7.35 -48.84
C GLU A 243 -1.84 -8.43 -49.19
N LYS A 244 -1.44 -9.21 -48.17
CA LYS A 244 -0.49 -10.33 -48.28
C LYS A 244 0.91 -9.95 -48.81
N SER A 245 1.31 -8.69 -48.68
CA SER A 245 2.64 -8.24 -49.04
C SER A 245 3.69 -8.50 -47.95
N LEU A 246 4.97 -8.41 -48.31
CA LEU A 246 6.08 -8.57 -47.37
C LEU A 246 6.99 -7.34 -47.38
N GLY A 247 7.32 -6.83 -46.19
CA GLY A 247 8.23 -5.71 -46.02
C GLY A 247 9.39 -6.02 -45.09
N ALA A 248 10.59 -5.65 -45.52
CA ALA A 248 11.79 -5.59 -44.68
C ALA A 248 12.38 -4.19 -44.79
N LEU A 249 12.31 -3.42 -43.71
CA LEU A 249 12.83 -2.05 -43.61
C LEU A 249 13.95 -2.05 -42.56
N HIS A 250 15.16 -1.72 -42.99
CA HIS A 250 16.34 -1.71 -42.15
C HIS A 250 17.05 -0.36 -42.21
N ASN A 251 17.23 0.27 -41.04
CA ASN A 251 17.79 1.62 -40.92
C ASN A 251 17.08 2.64 -41.83
N THR A 252 15.75 2.49 -41.94
CA THR A 252 14.90 3.32 -42.81
C THR A 252 14.28 4.46 -42.02
N TRP A 253 14.22 5.65 -42.62
CA TRP A 253 13.59 6.82 -42.04
C TRP A 253 12.42 7.30 -42.88
N LEU A 254 11.28 7.50 -42.26
CA LEU A 254 10.08 8.05 -42.88
C LEU A 254 9.76 9.41 -42.23
N THR A 255 9.91 10.48 -43.00
CA THR A 255 9.76 11.85 -42.49
C THR A 255 8.87 12.71 -43.38
N GLN A 256 8.18 13.70 -42.80
CA GLN A 256 7.36 14.67 -43.53
C GLN A 256 6.27 14.04 -44.42
N GLY A 257 5.80 12.84 -44.08
CA GLY A 257 4.71 12.12 -44.76
C GLY A 257 3.36 12.28 -44.07
N GLY A 258 2.37 11.51 -44.52
CA GLY A 258 1.03 11.49 -43.96
C GLY A 258 0.14 12.65 -44.42
N ALA A 259 0.34 13.15 -45.64
CA ALA A 259 -0.59 14.09 -46.26
C ALA A 259 -2.01 13.53 -46.28
N PHE A 260 -2.99 14.43 -46.14
CA PHE A 260 -4.41 14.10 -46.23
C PHE A 260 -4.72 13.51 -47.62
N ALA A 261 -4.73 12.18 -47.74
CA ALA A 261 -5.26 11.51 -48.90
C ALA A 261 -6.78 11.42 -48.76
N ASP A 262 -7.45 11.62 -49.88
CA ASP A 262 -8.90 11.64 -50.05
C ASP A 262 -9.61 10.46 -49.33
N GLN A 263 -10.87 10.68 -48.90
CA GLN A 263 -11.66 9.88 -47.94
C GLN A 263 -11.96 8.40 -48.30
N HIS A 264 -11.26 7.81 -49.26
CA HIS A 264 -11.54 6.47 -49.82
C HIS A 264 -10.85 5.32 -49.06
N SER A 265 -10.20 5.62 -47.94
CA SER A 265 -9.70 4.61 -47.02
C SER A 265 -10.90 3.91 -46.36
N ARG A 266 -11.08 2.60 -46.58
CA ARG A 266 -12.10 1.78 -45.89
C ARG A 266 -11.89 1.70 -44.37
N PHE A 267 -10.81 2.30 -43.86
CA PHE A 267 -10.43 2.31 -42.47
C PHE A 267 -11.22 3.38 -41.72
N ALA A 268 -11.66 3.05 -40.50
CA ALA A 268 -12.24 4.03 -39.58
C ALA A 268 -11.29 5.24 -39.44
N SER A 269 -11.88 6.44 -39.30
CA SER A 269 -11.26 7.77 -39.42
C SER A 269 -9.93 8.05 -38.67
N ARG A 270 -9.46 7.15 -37.80
CA ARG A 270 -8.21 7.29 -37.02
C ARG A 270 -6.96 6.75 -37.73
N HIS A 271 -7.09 5.90 -38.74
CA HIS A 271 -5.94 5.34 -39.49
C HIS A 271 -5.65 6.05 -40.81
N ALA A 272 -6.59 6.85 -41.29
CA ALA A 272 -6.44 7.54 -42.56
C ALA A 272 -5.13 8.33 -42.53
N ASN A 273 -4.28 8.10 -43.53
CA ASN A 273 -3.01 8.80 -43.74
C ASN A 273 -1.85 8.39 -42.81
N ALA A 274 -1.84 7.16 -42.29
CA ALA A 274 -0.64 6.63 -41.64
C ALA A 274 0.54 6.58 -42.64
N VAL A 275 1.73 7.03 -42.22
CA VAL A 275 2.91 7.09 -43.10
C VAL A 275 3.39 5.71 -43.50
N LEU A 276 3.39 4.76 -42.55
CA LEU A 276 3.53 3.35 -42.83
C LEU A 276 2.18 2.66 -42.61
N SER A 277 1.60 2.12 -43.68
CA SER A 277 0.32 1.41 -43.64
C SER A 277 0.51 -0.07 -44.00
N VAL A 278 -0.06 -0.98 -43.20
CA VAL A 278 0.11 -2.44 -43.37
C VAL A 278 -1.24 -3.15 -43.36
N GLU A 279 -1.62 -3.73 -44.49
CA GLU A 279 -2.95 -4.30 -44.72
C GLU A 279 -3.02 -5.81 -44.43
N GLU A 280 -4.23 -6.36 -44.54
CA GLU A 280 -4.57 -7.73 -44.17
C GLU A 280 -3.60 -8.79 -44.73
N GLY A 281 -3.18 -9.70 -43.86
CA GLY A 281 -2.30 -10.81 -44.19
C GLY A 281 -0.85 -10.44 -44.49
N SER A 282 -0.49 -9.16 -44.42
CA SER A 282 0.87 -8.69 -44.70
C SER A 282 1.78 -8.84 -43.47
N GLU A 283 3.08 -8.97 -43.72
CA GLU A 283 4.11 -8.99 -42.68
C GLU A 283 5.17 -7.93 -42.96
N VAL A 284 5.45 -7.08 -41.96
CA VAL A 284 6.49 -6.05 -42.04
C VAL A 284 7.45 -6.18 -40.86
N ASP A 285 8.73 -6.33 -41.16
CA ASP A 285 9.84 -6.20 -40.21
C ASP A 285 10.51 -4.84 -40.41
N PHE A 286 10.49 -4.00 -39.38
CA PHE A 286 11.11 -2.69 -39.36
C PHE A 286 12.10 -2.60 -38.21
N SER A 287 13.39 -2.62 -38.55
CA SER A 287 14.48 -2.56 -37.57
C SER A 287 15.48 -1.44 -37.85
N GLY A 288 15.76 -0.64 -36.81
CA GLY A 288 16.58 0.57 -36.94
C GLY A 288 15.88 1.69 -37.72
N GLY A 289 16.41 2.92 -37.61
CA GLY A 289 15.79 4.10 -38.21
C GLY A 289 14.60 4.65 -37.41
N GLY A 290 13.58 5.18 -38.10
CA GLY A 290 12.42 5.77 -37.42
C GLY A 290 11.36 6.42 -38.32
N ILE A 291 10.27 6.83 -37.68
CA ILE A 291 9.14 7.54 -38.30
C ILE A 291 8.98 8.86 -37.53
N MET A 292 9.27 10.00 -38.14
CA MET A 292 9.27 11.26 -37.40
C MET A 292 8.82 12.50 -38.16
N ASP A 293 8.28 13.48 -37.43
CA ASP A 293 7.79 14.75 -37.97
C ASP A 293 6.85 14.55 -39.15
N ASN A 294 5.82 13.73 -38.93
CA ASN A 294 4.82 13.39 -39.94
C ASN A 294 3.49 14.06 -39.61
N ALA A 295 2.80 14.54 -40.65
CA ALA A 295 1.50 15.20 -40.50
C ALA A 295 0.39 14.20 -40.08
N GLY A 296 0.51 12.95 -40.51
CA GLY A 296 -0.38 11.85 -40.16
C GLY A 296 0.14 10.97 -39.02
N PRO A 297 -0.60 9.91 -38.65
CA PRO A 297 -0.12 8.86 -37.76
C PRO A 297 1.18 8.22 -38.26
N GLY A 298 2.06 7.82 -37.35
CA GLY A 298 3.31 7.16 -37.74
C GLY A 298 3.05 5.80 -38.41
N LEU A 299 2.24 4.97 -37.76
CA LEU A 299 1.98 3.60 -38.21
C LEU A 299 0.48 3.25 -38.17
N GLY A 300 0.01 2.57 -39.21
CA GLY A 300 -1.33 2.02 -39.33
C GLY A 300 -1.27 0.54 -39.72
N GLY A 301 -2.11 -0.30 -39.10
CA GLY A 301 -2.18 -1.70 -39.49
C GLY A 301 -3.54 -2.34 -39.26
N GLU A 302 -3.96 -3.24 -40.16
CA GLU A 302 -5.18 -4.04 -40.00
C GLU A 302 -4.92 -5.51 -40.35
N ARG A 303 -5.30 -6.44 -39.45
CA ARG A 303 -5.22 -7.91 -39.69
C ARG A 303 -3.85 -8.38 -40.22
N CYS A 304 -2.78 -7.78 -39.71
CA CYS A 304 -1.41 -7.96 -40.19
C CYS A 304 -0.44 -8.37 -39.07
N THR A 305 0.83 -8.60 -39.43
CA THR A 305 1.93 -8.82 -38.48
C THR A 305 3.00 -7.75 -38.66
N ILE A 306 3.36 -7.06 -37.57
CA ILE A 306 4.36 -6.00 -37.59
C ILE A 306 5.41 -6.27 -36.51
N LYS A 307 6.69 -6.21 -36.87
CA LYS A 307 7.82 -6.29 -35.95
C LYS A 307 8.58 -4.97 -35.99
N LEU A 308 8.72 -4.32 -34.84
CA LEU A 308 9.41 -3.05 -34.68
C LEU A 308 10.58 -3.26 -33.70
N LYS A 309 11.80 -2.97 -34.14
CA LYS A 309 13.00 -3.17 -33.31
C LYS A 309 13.98 -2.01 -33.42
N ASN A 310 14.42 -1.46 -32.29
CA ASN A 310 15.43 -0.37 -32.26
C ASN A 310 15.02 0.88 -33.08
N ILE A 311 13.71 1.14 -33.22
CA ILE A 311 13.19 2.28 -33.99
C ILE A 311 12.72 3.42 -33.08
N ILE A 312 12.59 4.61 -33.66
CA ILE A 312 11.99 5.77 -32.99
C ILE A 312 10.76 6.22 -33.78
N ILE A 313 9.65 6.44 -33.09
CA ILE A 313 8.45 7.12 -33.61
C ILE A 313 8.33 8.44 -32.84
N SER A 314 8.42 9.58 -33.52
CA SER A 314 8.52 10.87 -32.83
C SER A 314 7.80 12.01 -33.53
N ARG A 315 7.09 12.87 -32.80
CA ARG A 315 6.43 14.07 -33.36
C ARG A 315 5.52 13.75 -34.56
N CYS A 316 4.77 12.66 -34.43
CA CYS A 316 3.67 12.32 -35.32
C CYS A 316 2.35 12.74 -34.67
N LYS A 317 1.28 12.84 -35.46
CA LYS A 317 -0.07 13.06 -34.93
C LYS A 317 -0.44 12.01 -33.88
N ASP A 318 -0.28 10.74 -34.24
CA ASP A 318 -0.37 9.56 -33.38
C ASP A 318 0.89 8.72 -33.59
N GLY A 319 1.38 8.01 -32.57
CA GLY A 319 2.52 7.12 -32.79
C GLY A 319 2.13 5.90 -33.62
N GLY A 320 0.95 5.33 -33.36
CA GLY A 320 0.33 4.39 -34.29
C GLY A 320 -0.99 3.79 -33.81
N PHE A 321 -1.73 3.18 -34.74
CA PHE A 321 -2.96 2.46 -34.46
C PHE A 321 -2.98 1.17 -35.26
N VAL A 322 -3.17 0.05 -34.56
CA VAL A 322 -3.37 -1.26 -35.18
C VAL A 322 -4.70 -1.89 -34.80
N GLN A 323 -5.36 -2.51 -35.78
CA GLN A 323 -6.62 -3.22 -35.59
C GLN A 323 -6.47 -4.69 -35.95
N ARG A 324 -6.86 -5.62 -35.06
CA ARG A 324 -6.81 -7.08 -35.32
C ARG A 324 -5.42 -7.58 -35.79
N ALA A 325 -4.37 -6.85 -35.46
CA ALA A 325 -3.00 -7.14 -35.85
C ALA A 325 -2.18 -7.72 -34.67
N THR A 326 -1.09 -8.41 -35.00
CA THR A 326 -0.06 -8.82 -34.04
C THR A 326 1.13 -7.89 -34.20
N VAL A 327 1.49 -7.18 -33.13
CA VAL A 327 2.66 -6.29 -33.14
C VAL A 327 3.66 -6.71 -32.07
N THR A 328 4.93 -6.79 -32.46
CA THR A 328 6.05 -6.99 -31.54
C THR A 328 6.90 -5.73 -31.54
N MET A 329 7.10 -5.10 -30.39
CA MET A 329 7.96 -3.94 -30.19
C MET A 329 9.08 -4.28 -29.22
N GLU A 330 10.32 -4.05 -29.64
CA GLU A 330 11.51 -4.25 -28.83
C GLU A 330 12.43 -3.02 -28.94
N ASN A 331 12.74 -2.38 -27.82
CA ASN A 331 13.59 -1.19 -27.78
C ASN A 331 13.08 -0.07 -28.71
N VAL A 332 11.79 0.22 -28.62
CA VAL A 332 11.11 1.26 -29.40
C VAL A 332 10.93 2.51 -28.54
N TYR A 333 11.18 3.68 -29.14
CA TYR A 333 10.91 4.97 -28.51
C TYR A 333 9.73 5.63 -29.21
N VAL A 334 8.63 5.85 -28.51
CA VAL A 334 7.48 6.63 -28.97
C VAL A 334 7.46 7.94 -28.19
N THR A 335 7.74 9.06 -28.86
CA THR A 335 8.03 10.34 -28.20
C THR A 335 7.25 11.49 -28.83
N GLU A 336 6.86 12.46 -28.02
CA GLU A 336 6.35 13.76 -28.50
C GLU A 336 5.14 13.68 -29.45
N THR A 337 4.26 12.69 -29.28
CA THR A 337 3.07 12.54 -30.13
C THR A 337 2.07 13.66 -29.85
N SER A 338 1.41 14.18 -30.90
CA SER A 338 0.42 15.27 -30.84
C SER A 338 0.87 16.65 -30.32
N ARG A 339 2.03 16.82 -29.67
CA ARG A 339 2.43 18.09 -29.00
C ARG A 339 2.46 19.36 -29.88
N ASN A 340 2.75 19.21 -31.18
CA ASN A 340 2.88 20.35 -32.10
C ASN A 340 1.65 20.54 -33.01
N HIS A 341 0.60 19.74 -32.84
CA HIS A 341 -0.64 19.87 -33.61
C HIS A 341 -1.61 20.84 -32.92
N VAL A 342 -1.11 22.03 -32.61
CA VAL A 342 -1.88 23.14 -32.03
C VAL A 342 -2.93 23.56 -33.06
N ALA A 343 -4.22 23.37 -32.74
CA ALA A 343 -5.42 23.92 -33.39
C ALA A 343 -6.40 22.95 -34.10
N SER A 344 -6.22 21.62 -34.04
CA SER A 344 -7.28 20.73 -34.55
C SER A 344 -8.28 20.34 -33.45
N PRO A 345 -9.60 20.52 -33.63
CA PRO A 345 -10.64 19.98 -32.72
C PRO A 345 -10.73 18.44 -32.76
N GLN A 346 -9.80 17.78 -33.44
CA GLN A 346 -9.72 16.33 -33.54
C GLN A 346 -9.24 15.68 -32.25
N PRO A 347 -9.59 14.40 -32.02
CA PRO A 347 -9.22 13.70 -30.80
C PRO A 347 -7.71 13.73 -30.59
N ILE A 348 -7.35 14.00 -29.34
CA ILE A 348 -5.98 13.99 -28.84
C ILE A 348 -5.31 12.66 -29.20
N GLY A 349 -4.13 12.71 -29.82
CA GLY A 349 -3.48 11.52 -30.34
C GLY A 349 -2.80 10.68 -29.26
N ASP A 350 -2.94 9.37 -29.39
CA ASP A 350 -2.37 8.38 -28.48
C ASP A 350 -0.90 8.09 -28.88
N GLY A 351 -0.12 7.61 -27.90
CA GLY A 351 1.21 7.08 -28.18
C GLY A 351 1.11 5.86 -29.10
N PHE A 352 0.38 4.82 -28.69
CA PHE A 352 0.04 3.71 -29.58
C PHE A 352 -1.23 2.98 -29.16
N THR A 353 -2.07 2.65 -30.14
CA THR A 353 -3.38 2.03 -29.93
C THR A 353 -3.45 0.62 -30.51
N PHE A 354 -3.92 -0.33 -29.69
CA PHE A 354 -4.16 -1.73 -30.04
C PHE A 354 -5.64 -2.06 -29.93
N ASP A 355 -6.32 -2.20 -31.08
CA ASP A 355 -7.75 -2.49 -31.15
C ASP A 355 -8.02 -3.91 -31.68
N GLN A 356 -8.66 -4.77 -30.89
CA GLN A 356 -9.08 -6.10 -31.30
C GLN A 356 -10.50 -6.35 -30.78
N PRO A 357 -11.54 -5.77 -31.42
CA PRO A 357 -12.92 -5.99 -31.02
C PRO A 357 -13.32 -7.42 -31.42
N GLU A 358 -13.63 -8.23 -30.40
CA GLU A 358 -14.21 -9.58 -30.43
C GLU A 358 -13.74 -10.47 -31.60
N GLN A 359 -12.78 -11.36 -31.34
CA GLN A 359 -12.47 -12.49 -32.22
C GLN A 359 -12.47 -13.81 -31.47
N SER A 360 -12.95 -14.84 -32.18
CA SER A 360 -13.12 -16.22 -31.77
C SER A 360 -11.82 -16.85 -31.24
N SER A 361 -12.01 -17.74 -30.27
CA SER A 361 -11.04 -18.36 -29.37
C SER A 361 -9.96 -19.27 -30.00
N LEU A 362 -9.78 -19.32 -31.33
CA LEU A 362 -8.77 -20.19 -31.95
C LEU A 362 -7.48 -19.44 -32.32
N GLY A 363 -6.42 -19.69 -31.55
CA GLY A 363 -5.03 -19.38 -31.95
C GLY A 363 -4.57 -17.93 -31.72
N LYS A 364 -5.04 -17.26 -30.66
CA LYS A 364 -4.79 -15.84 -30.40
C LYS A 364 -3.29 -15.52 -30.29
N LYS A 365 -2.72 -14.92 -31.35
CA LYS A 365 -1.39 -14.30 -31.30
C LYS A 365 -1.44 -13.07 -30.38
N ILE A 366 -0.57 -13.02 -29.40
CA ILE A 366 -0.50 -11.95 -28.40
C ILE A 366 0.53 -10.92 -28.86
N SER A 367 0.14 -9.65 -28.90
CA SER A 367 1.07 -8.54 -29.16
C SER A 367 2.01 -8.34 -27.96
N ARG A 368 3.22 -7.84 -28.19
CA ARG A 368 4.23 -7.65 -27.14
C ARG A 368 4.94 -6.32 -27.27
N ILE A 369 5.18 -5.65 -26.15
CA ILE A 369 6.04 -4.48 -26.01
C ILE A 369 7.10 -4.81 -24.96
N SER A 370 8.37 -4.56 -25.29
CA SER A 370 9.49 -4.83 -24.40
C SER A 370 10.59 -3.77 -24.50
N ASN A 371 11.22 -3.46 -23.36
CA ASN A 371 12.40 -2.58 -23.28
C ASN A 371 12.19 -1.22 -23.95
N SER A 372 10.95 -0.70 -23.92
CA SER A 372 10.54 0.44 -24.75
C SER A 372 10.23 1.67 -23.90
N VAL A 373 10.21 2.83 -24.54
CA VAL A 373 9.92 4.12 -23.90
C VAL A 373 8.79 4.80 -24.65
N PHE A 374 7.77 5.22 -23.91
CA PHE A 374 6.66 6.04 -24.39
C PHE A 374 6.65 7.31 -23.55
N THR A 375 6.83 8.48 -24.15
CA THR A 375 6.94 9.72 -23.37
C THR A 375 6.50 10.98 -24.10
N GLY A 376 5.84 11.87 -23.37
CA GLY A 376 5.55 13.23 -23.82
C GLY A 376 4.46 13.32 -24.88
N GLY A 377 3.34 12.64 -24.73
CA GLY A 377 2.20 12.75 -25.64
C GLY A 377 0.98 13.40 -25.01
N GLU A 378 0.06 13.89 -25.82
CA GLU A 378 -1.17 14.50 -25.29
C GLU A 378 -2.24 13.46 -24.94
N GLY A 379 -2.29 12.28 -25.57
CA GLY A 379 -3.35 11.29 -25.35
C GLY A 379 -3.08 10.29 -24.23
N VAL A 380 -3.34 9.01 -24.52
CA VAL A 380 -2.92 7.86 -23.72
C VAL A 380 -1.59 7.33 -24.28
N GLY A 381 -0.66 6.95 -23.42
CA GLY A 381 0.62 6.37 -23.86
C GLY A 381 0.45 5.06 -24.61
N ILE A 382 -0.16 4.07 -23.97
CA ILE A 382 -0.52 2.79 -24.57
C ILE A 382 -2.01 2.54 -24.33
N ASN A 383 -2.79 2.50 -25.42
CA ASN A 383 -4.23 2.33 -25.39
C ASN A 383 -4.62 0.95 -25.93
N ILE A 384 -5.34 0.16 -25.13
CA ILE A 384 -5.64 -1.25 -25.41
C ILE A 384 -7.15 -1.44 -25.38
N ILE A 385 -7.74 -1.83 -26.52
CA ILE A 385 -9.19 -1.97 -26.69
C ILE A 385 -9.47 -3.40 -27.18
N GLY A 386 -10.06 -4.26 -26.34
CA GLY A 386 -10.36 -5.68 -26.65
C GLY A 386 -9.13 -6.61 -26.80
N SER A 387 -7.94 -6.05 -27.06
CA SER A 387 -6.70 -6.77 -27.35
C SER A 387 -6.11 -7.53 -26.16
N SER A 388 -5.29 -8.54 -26.47
CA SER A 388 -4.36 -9.15 -25.52
C SER A 388 -2.94 -8.62 -25.76
N LEU A 389 -2.28 -8.13 -24.70
CA LEU A 389 -0.99 -7.46 -24.81
C LEU A 389 -0.10 -7.78 -23.60
N ASN A 390 1.17 -8.08 -23.88
CA ASN A 390 2.22 -8.20 -22.87
C ASN A 390 3.13 -6.97 -22.93
N ILE A 391 3.27 -6.25 -21.83
CA ILE A 391 4.14 -5.07 -21.66
C ILE A 391 5.19 -5.43 -20.62
N GLU A 392 6.47 -5.37 -21.00
CA GLU A 392 7.59 -5.76 -20.12
C GLU A 392 8.70 -4.71 -20.17
N ALA A 393 9.33 -4.41 -19.03
CA ALA A 393 10.50 -3.52 -18.96
C ALA A 393 10.30 -2.19 -19.71
N THR A 394 9.10 -1.62 -19.60
CA THR A 394 8.67 -0.47 -20.40
C THR A 394 8.42 0.74 -19.52
N ILE A 395 8.84 1.90 -20.00
CA ILE A 395 8.57 3.19 -19.36
C ILE A 395 7.48 3.89 -20.15
N VAL A 396 6.45 4.34 -19.45
CA VAL A 396 5.39 5.17 -20.02
C VAL A 396 5.20 6.39 -19.13
N GLU A 397 5.41 7.58 -19.67
CA GLU A 397 5.36 8.80 -18.87
C GLU A 397 4.87 10.04 -19.60
N ASP A 398 4.44 11.04 -18.84
CA ASP A 398 4.10 12.37 -19.37
C ASP A 398 3.04 12.34 -20.49
N PHE A 399 1.99 11.53 -20.28
CA PHE A 399 0.79 11.51 -21.10
C PHE A 399 -0.36 12.20 -20.39
N SER A 400 -1.06 13.12 -21.07
CA SER A 400 -2.05 13.98 -20.40
C SER A 400 -3.28 13.21 -19.88
N GLN A 401 -3.60 12.03 -20.42
CA GLN A 401 -4.76 11.25 -19.98
C GLN A 401 -4.44 10.01 -19.14
N ALA A 402 -3.58 9.13 -19.64
CA ALA A 402 -3.16 7.94 -18.92
C ALA A 402 -1.84 7.42 -19.50
N CYS A 403 -1.00 6.81 -18.68
CA CYS A 403 0.17 6.12 -19.21
C CYS A 403 -0.30 4.86 -19.95
N VAL A 404 -1.02 3.96 -19.26
CA VAL A 404 -1.63 2.78 -19.87
C VAL A 404 -3.14 2.79 -19.63
N SER A 405 -3.93 2.61 -20.68
CA SER A 405 -5.39 2.43 -20.59
C SER A 405 -5.78 1.11 -21.25
N THR A 406 -6.59 0.29 -20.58
CA THR A 406 -7.02 -1.01 -21.09
C THR A 406 -8.51 -1.28 -20.86
N SER A 407 -9.20 -1.66 -21.92
CA SER A 407 -10.44 -2.46 -21.92
C SER A 407 -10.19 -3.83 -22.60
N GLY A 408 -8.93 -4.27 -22.63
CA GLY A 408 -8.49 -5.51 -23.25
C GLY A 408 -8.91 -6.76 -22.49
N SER A 409 -8.88 -7.90 -23.18
CA SER A 409 -9.32 -9.20 -22.64
C SER A 409 -8.30 -9.84 -21.69
N SER A 410 -7.00 -9.78 -22.02
CA SER A 410 -5.91 -10.24 -21.14
C SER A 410 -4.67 -9.38 -21.32
N VAL A 411 -4.31 -8.60 -20.31
CA VAL A 411 -3.16 -7.67 -20.35
C VAL A 411 -2.22 -7.98 -19.21
N THR A 412 -0.95 -8.24 -19.53
CA THR A 412 0.11 -8.43 -18.54
C THR A 412 1.09 -7.27 -18.60
N ILE A 413 1.35 -6.63 -17.47
CA ILE A 413 2.34 -5.55 -17.30
C ILE A 413 3.37 -6.02 -16.27
N LYS A 414 4.65 -6.01 -16.65
CA LYS A 414 5.75 -6.50 -15.82
C LYS A 414 6.92 -5.54 -15.83
N SER A 415 7.57 -5.35 -14.68
CA SER A 415 8.82 -4.58 -14.57
C SER A 415 8.74 -3.21 -15.25
N SER A 416 7.61 -2.51 -15.11
CA SER A 416 7.33 -1.29 -15.90
C SER A 416 7.10 -0.08 -15.00
N ILE A 417 7.41 1.12 -15.52
CA ILE A 417 7.15 2.39 -14.86
C ILE A 417 6.03 3.13 -15.59
N MET A 418 5.05 3.62 -14.84
CA MET A 418 3.97 4.49 -15.31
C MET A 418 3.97 5.76 -14.45
N ARG A 419 4.33 6.92 -15.02
CA ARG A 419 4.46 8.14 -14.22
C ARG A 419 4.12 9.45 -14.89
N SER A 420 3.88 10.48 -14.08
CA SER A 420 3.61 11.83 -14.57
C SER A 420 2.44 11.91 -15.56
N CYS A 421 1.49 10.97 -15.46
CA CYS A 421 0.27 10.97 -16.24
C CYS A 421 -0.92 11.38 -15.36
N LEU A 422 -2.05 11.72 -15.97
CA LEU A 422 -3.29 11.87 -15.20
C LEU A 422 -3.66 10.54 -14.50
N VAL A 423 -3.50 9.40 -15.18
CA VAL A 423 -3.65 8.08 -14.56
C VAL A 423 -2.45 7.21 -14.92
N GLY A 424 -1.81 6.55 -13.96
CA GLY A 424 -0.75 5.58 -14.24
C GLY A 424 -1.30 4.40 -15.04
N LEU A 425 -2.17 3.60 -14.42
CA LEU A 425 -2.90 2.51 -15.07
C LEU A 425 -4.40 2.72 -14.98
N ARG A 426 -5.09 2.77 -16.13
CA ARG A 426 -6.56 2.80 -16.22
C ARG A 426 -7.08 1.47 -16.78
N ALA A 427 -7.65 0.63 -15.92
CA ALA A 427 -8.34 -0.60 -16.31
C ALA A 427 -9.86 -0.36 -16.34
N LYS A 428 -10.43 -0.23 -17.54
CA LYS A 428 -11.87 0.00 -17.75
C LYS A 428 -12.59 -1.32 -17.90
N ASN A 429 -13.82 -1.39 -17.40
CA ASN A 429 -14.67 -2.55 -17.58
C ASN A 429 -14.94 -2.78 -19.08
N GLY A 430 -14.45 -3.90 -19.61
CA GLY A 430 -14.78 -4.36 -20.95
C GLY A 430 -16.16 -5.02 -21.01
N ARG A 431 -16.63 -5.29 -22.23
CA ARG A 431 -17.79 -6.16 -22.47
C ARG A 431 -17.51 -7.62 -22.05
N ASP A 432 -16.25 -8.04 -22.16
CA ASP A 432 -15.77 -9.38 -21.81
C ASP A 432 -15.09 -9.42 -20.44
N LYS A 433 -14.87 -10.66 -19.94
CA LYS A 433 -14.03 -10.94 -18.76
C LYS A 433 -12.61 -10.45 -19.01
N GLN A 434 -12.33 -9.21 -18.62
CA GLN A 434 -11.01 -8.61 -18.67
C GLN A 434 -10.12 -9.21 -17.55
N LEU A 435 -8.90 -9.59 -17.88
CA LEU A 435 -7.89 -10.03 -16.91
C LEU A 435 -6.65 -9.16 -17.04
N VAL A 436 -6.42 -8.28 -16.06
CA VAL A 436 -5.24 -7.41 -16.03
C VAL A 436 -4.33 -7.88 -14.90
N LEU A 437 -3.11 -8.26 -15.24
CA LEU A 437 -2.07 -8.65 -14.29
C LEU A 437 -0.92 -7.65 -14.33
N VAL A 438 -0.63 -7.03 -13.19
CA VAL A 438 0.50 -6.10 -13.03
C VAL A 438 1.47 -6.68 -12.01
N THR A 439 2.73 -6.78 -12.38
CA THR A 439 3.78 -7.39 -11.55
C THR A 439 5.04 -6.53 -11.53
N ASN A 440 5.72 -6.42 -10.38
CA ASN A 440 7.01 -5.72 -10.25
C ASN A 440 7.03 -4.33 -10.91
N SER A 441 5.93 -3.58 -10.81
CA SER A 441 5.75 -2.32 -11.55
C SER A 441 5.49 -1.14 -10.60
N ALA A 442 5.77 0.07 -11.09
CA ALA A 442 5.65 1.30 -10.31
C ALA A 442 4.73 2.31 -11.01
N MET A 443 3.73 2.81 -10.26
CA MET A 443 2.78 3.84 -10.68
C MET A 443 3.00 5.08 -9.82
N VAL A 444 3.82 6.04 -10.28
CA VAL A 444 4.31 7.13 -9.45
C VAL A 444 4.05 8.51 -10.04
N GLN A 445 3.87 9.54 -9.22
CA GLN A 445 3.70 10.94 -9.70
C GLN A 445 2.54 11.14 -10.68
N ASN A 446 1.53 10.28 -10.65
CA ASN A 446 0.32 10.47 -11.44
C ASN A 446 -0.70 11.28 -10.64
N LYS A 447 -1.77 11.76 -11.26
CA LYS A 447 -2.92 12.22 -10.47
C LYS A 447 -3.56 11.05 -9.72
N PHE A 448 -3.76 9.95 -10.43
CA PHE A 448 -4.20 8.66 -9.89
C PHE A 448 -3.19 7.56 -10.24
N GLY A 449 -2.74 6.77 -9.27
CA GLY A 449 -1.82 5.65 -9.52
C GLY A 449 -2.48 4.57 -10.38
N VAL A 450 -3.55 3.97 -9.85
CA VAL A 450 -4.36 2.95 -10.51
C VAL A 450 -5.84 3.35 -10.48
N TRP A 451 -6.51 3.19 -11.61
CA TRP A 451 -7.94 3.42 -11.77
C TRP A 451 -8.58 2.15 -12.33
N TYR A 452 -9.46 1.51 -11.56
CA TYR A 452 -10.23 0.35 -11.98
C TYR A 452 -11.71 0.67 -12.13
N GLY A 453 -12.31 0.26 -13.23
CA GLY A 453 -13.72 0.49 -13.57
C GLY A 453 -14.00 1.90 -14.09
N ASP A 454 -15.27 2.14 -14.36
CA ASP A 454 -15.83 3.38 -14.89
C ASP A 454 -17.03 3.84 -14.04
N GLY A 455 -17.34 5.13 -14.12
CA GLY A 455 -18.50 5.72 -13.44
C GLY A 455 -19.84 5.38 -14.10
N GLU A 456 -19.83 4.60 -15.18
CA GLU A 456 -21.05 4.25 -15.91
C GLU A 456 -21.74 3.03 -15.27
N ALA A 457 -23.00 3.19 -14.85
CA ALA A 457 -23.78 2.17 -14.14
C ALA A 457 -24.01 0.87 -14.93
N ARG A 458 -23.75 0.85 -16.25
CA ARG A 458 -23.97 -0.29 -17.15
C ARG A 458 -22.77 -1.21 -17.32
N ALA A 459 -21.64 -0.89 -16.71
CA ALA A 459 -20.43 -1.67 -16.89
C ALA A 459 -20.53 -3.07 -16.26
N SER A 460 -20.15 -4.09 -17.05
CA SER A 460 -20.16 -5.48 -16.61
C SER A 460 -19.17 -5.67 -15.45
N THR A 461 -19.59 -6.35 -14.38
CA THR A 461 -18.75 -6.59 -13.19
C THR A 461 -17.76 -7.75 -13.37
N SER A 462 -17.46 -8.15 -14.60
CA SER A 462 -16.83 -9.45 -14.89
C SER A 462 -15.31 -9.43 -15.04
N GLY A 463 -14.68 -8.25 -15.01
CA GLY A 463 -13.23 -8.09 -15.08
C GLY A 463 -12.52 -8.35 -13.74
N THR A 464 -11.23 -8.66 -13.82
CA THR A 464 -10.32 -8.78 -12.67
C THR A 464 -9.01 -8.03 -12.95
N LEU A 465 -8.59 -7.21 -11.98
CA LEU A 465 -7.28 -6.60 -11.91
C LEU A 465 -6.51 -7.25 -10.76
N THR A 466 -5.32 -7.77 -11.05
CA THR A 466 -4.40 -8.32 -10.05
C THR A 466 -3.14 -7.47 -10.03
N LEU A 467 -2.87 -6.82 -8.90
CA LEU A 467 -1.63 -6.10 -8.64
C LEU A 467 -0.78 -6.97 -7.71
N ARG A 468 0.40 -7.39 -8.18
CA ARG A 468 1.35 -8.19 -7.42
C ARG A 468 2.69 -7.46 -7.33
N ASN A 469 3.31 -7.42 -6.16
CA ASN A 469 4.64 -6.82 -5.98
C ASN A 469 4.73 -5.49 -6.72
N SER A 470 3.83 -4.56 -6.44
CA SER A 470 3.71 -3.32 -7.22
C SER A 470 3.55 -2.13 -6.29
N LEU A 471 4.04 -0.98 -6.74
CA LEU A 471 4.13 0.22 -5.93
C LEU A 471 3.30 1.34 -6.55
N ALA A 472 2.43 1.98 -5.78
CA ALA A 472 1.77 3.22 -6.18
C ALA A 472 2.02 4.31 -5.13
N VAL A 473 2.86 5.30 -5.45
CA VAL A 473 3.30 6.33 -4.49
C VAL A 473 3.40 7.71 -5.11
N ALA A 474 3.31 8.74 -4.26
CA ALA A 474 3.42 10.14 -4.67
C ALA A 474 2.44 10.52 -5.79
N ASN A 475 1.29 9.85 -5.85
CA ASN A 475 0.20 10.23 -6.74
C ASN A 475 -0.61 11.35 -6.07
N SER A 476 -0.96 12.41 -6.80
CA SER A 476 -1.41 13.66 -6.20
C SER A 476 -2.82 13.59 -5.59
N GLU A 477 -3.67 12.64 -6.01
CA GLU A 477 -5.00 12.44 -5.43
C GLU A 477 -5.17 11.07 -4.76
N LYS A 478 -5.03 9.96 -5.50
CA LYS A 478 -5.18 8.60 -4.94
C LYS A 478 -4.19 7.62 -5.56
N ASN A 479 -3.74 6.65 -4.76
CA ASN A 479 -2.90 5.54 -5.26
C ASN A 479 -3.77 4.47 -5.94
N LEU A 480 -4.97 4.21 -5.43
CA LEU A 480 -5.93 3.26 -6.00
C LEU A 480 -7.36 3.83 -5.97
N ARG A 481 -7.97 3.95 -7.16
CA ARG A 481 -9.36 4.37 -7.35
C ARG A 481 -10.14 3.22 -7.98
N VAL A 482 -11.22 2.77 -7.32
CA VAL A 482 -12.02 1.62 -7.79
C VAL A 482 -13.49 2.01 -7.88
N PHE A 483 -14.10 1.73 -9.03
CA PHE A 483 -15.54 1.85 -9.26
C PHE A 483 -16.20 0.47 -9.21
N SER A 484 -17.37 0.42 -8.58
CA SER A 484 -18.24 -0.76 -8.59
C SER A 484 -19.68 -0.30 -8.86
N LYS A 485 -20.30 -0.87 -9.90
CA LYS A 485 -21.65 -0.52 -10.36
C LYS A 485 -21.83 0.99 -10.62
N GLY A 486 -20.84 1.62 -11.22
CA GLY A 486 -20.82 3.05 -11.53
C GLY A 486 -20.57 3.98 -10.34
N VAL A 487 -20.43 3.45 -9.12
CA VAL A 487 -20.17 4.24 -7.92
C VAL A 487 -18.72 4.05 -7.49
N GLU A 488 -18.00 5.16 -7.30
CA GLU A 488 -16.68 5.13 -6.68
C GLU A 488 -16.81 4.59 -5.26
N GLN A 489 -16.05 3.55 -4.96
CA GLN A 489 -16.00 3.00 -3.62
C GLN A 489 -15.06 3.90 -2.79
N THR A 490 -15.52 4.39 -1.64
CA THR A 490 -14.79 5.41 -0.86
C THR A 490 -13.59 4.85 -0.08
N ASP A 491 -13.60 3.56 0.23
CA ASP A 491 -12.62 2.88 1.10
C ASP A 491 -11.63 2.00 0.31
N THR A 492 -11.35 2.36 -0.95
CA THR A 492 -10.73 1.46 -1.95
C THR A 492 -9.23 1.31 -1.85
N ASP A 493 -8.59 1.97 -0.90
CA ASP A 493 -7.24 1.59 -0.52
C ASP A 493 -7.20 0.12 -0.03
N THR A 494 -8.35 -0.54 0.11
CA THR A 494 -8.54 -1.94 0.52
C THR A 494 -8.95 -2.91 -0.62
N GLY A 495 -8.76 -2.56 -1.91
CA GLY A 495 -9.07 -3.47 -3.03
C GLY A 495 -10.57 -3.82 -3.16
N SER A 496 -10.91 -4.82 -3.98
CA SER A 496 -12.29 -5.29 -4.16
C SER A 496 -12.34 -6.73 -4.69
N VAL A 497 -13.52 -7.34 -4.82
CA VAL A 497 -13.67 -8.69 -5.43
C VAL A 497 -13.01 -8.77 -6.81
N ASN A 498 -13.05 -7.66 -7.55
CA ASN A 498 -12.48 -7.54 -8.90
C ASN A 498 -11.08 -6.91 -8.91
N VAL A 499 -10.56 -6.48 -7.75
CA VAL A 499 -9.23 -5.88 -7.62
C VAL A 499 -8.47 -6.61 -6.53
N LYS A 500 -7.65 -7.59 -6.94
CA LYS A 500 -6.83 -8.43 -6.08
C LYS A 500 -5.49 -7.74 -5.86
N LEU A 501 -5.15 -7.50 -4.59
CA LEU A 501 -3.90 -6.85 -4.19
C LEU A 501 -3.04 -7.85 -3.42
N LYS A 502 -1.79 -8.03 -3.86
CA LYS A 502 -0.80 -8.89 -3.20
C LYS A 502 0.56 -8.18 -3.20
N CYS A 503 1.11 -7.86 -2.03
CA CYS A 503 2.33 -7.05 -1.93
C CYS A 503 2.19 -5.73 -2.71
N PHE A 504 1.03 -5.06 -2.55
CA PHE A 504 0.78 -3.74 -3.13
C PHE A 504 1.05 -2.68 -2.06
N PHE A 505 1.91 -1.71 -2.39
CA PHE A 505 2.34 -0.69 -1.44
C PHE A 505 1.81 0.68 -1.85
N VAL A 506 1.20 1.38 -0.89
CA VAL A 506 0.68 2.74 -1.05
C VAL A 506 1.26 3.68 -0.01
N SER A 507 1.37 4.97 -0.36
CA SER A 507 1.77 6.02 0.59
C SER A 507 0.61 6.39 1.52
N LYS A 508 0.86 6.44 2.84
CA LYS A 508 -0.12 6.85 3.85
C LYS A 508 0.01 8.35 4.15
N SER A 509 -1.06 9.12 3.98
CA SER A 509 -1.13 10.51 4.48
C SER A 509 -1.67 10.49 5.91
N SER A 510 -0.79 10.82 6.87
CA SER A 510 -1.07 10.93 8.31
C SER A 510 -1.24 9.61 9.10
N THR A 511 -0.33 9.35 10.03
CA THR A 511 -0.57 8.86 11.41
C THR A 511 0.78 8.71 12.15
N VAL A 512 0.74 8.87 13.49
CA VAL A 512 1.87 9.11 14.43
C VAL A 512 2.70 7.85 14.78
N LYS A 513 2.50 6.70 14.13
CA LYS A 513 3.20 5.44 14.50
C LYS A 513 4.38 5.12 13.57
N ARG A 514 5.42 4.47 14.09
CA ARG A 514 6.62 4.04 13.33
C ARG A 514 6.25 2.96 12.30
N SER A 515 6.62 3.19 11.03
CA SER A 515 6.47 2.22 9.92
C SER A 515 7.25 0.93 10.17
N ARG A 516 6.68 -0.24 9.85
CA ARG A 516 7.39 -1.54 9.81
C ARG A 516 8.14 -1.79 8.49
N SER A 517 7.81 -1.04 7.43
CA SER A 517 8.52 -1.09 6.16
C SER A 517 9.35 0.17 5.99
N THR A 518 10.67 0.02 5.98
CA THR A 518 11.58 1.11 5.61
C THR A 518 11.74 1.13 4.11
N LEU A 519 11.12 2.10 3.45
CA LEU A 519 11.51 2.50 2.11
C LEU A 519 12.87 3.19 2.22
N SER A 520 13.96 2.46 1.99
CA SER A 520 15.29 3.06 1.91
C SER A 520 15.60 3.40 0.46
N LEU A 521 15.58 4.68 0.12
CA LEU A 521 16.29 5.17 -1.06
C LEU A 521 17.75 5.35 -0.63
N ARG A 522 18.56 4.29 -0.69
CA ARG A 522 19.99 4.41 -0.36
C ARG A 522 20.63 5.42 -1.32
N ARG A 523 21.21 6.50 -0.78
CA ARG A 523 22.14 7.34 -1.54
C ARG A 523 23.37 6.46 -1.83
N SER A 524 23.58 6.15 -3.09
CA SER A 524 24.87 5.67 -3.58
C SER A 524 25.65 6.89 -4.08
N GLU A 525 26.94 6.98 -3.75
CA GLU A 525 27.81 8.13 -4.08
C GLU A 525 28.12 8.29 -5.58
N SER A 526 27.51 7.47 -6.42
CA SER A 526 27.43 7.70 -7.85
C SER A 526 26.11 7.11 -8.30
N CYS A 527 25.43 7.77 -9.23
CA CYS A 527 24.26 7.29 -9.95
C CYS A 527 24.14 5.75 -9.93
N GLN A 528 23.44 5.23 -8.93
CA GLN A 528 22.86 3.90 -8.92
C GLN A 528 21.38 4.15 -8.75
N GLN A 529 20.55 3.29 -9.34
CA GLN A 529 19.13 3.32 -9.02
C GLN A 529 19.02 3.38 -7.50
N PRO A 530 18.14 4.21 -6.93
CA PRO A 530 17.63 3.80 -5.66
C PRO A 530 17.00 2.43 -5.92
N GLU A 531 17.68 1.39 -5.45
CA GLU A 531 17.05 0.12 -5.17
C GLU A 531 15.84 0.49 -4.35
N ILE A 532 14.65 0.37 -4.95
CA ILE A 532 13.43 0.40 -4.18
C ILE A 532 13.36 -0.96 -3.51
N ASN A 533 14.26 -1.18 -2.54
CA ASN A 533 14.24 -2.34 -1.69
C ASN A 533 13.19 -2.07 -0.64
N LEU A 534 12.00 -2.52 -0.97
CA LEU A 534 10.98 -2.80 0.02
C LEU A 534 11.33 -4.14 0.64
N HIS A 535 12.22 -4.13 1.63
CA HIS A 535 12.41 -5.29 2.48
C HIS A 535 11.17 -5.46 3.36
N HIS A 536 10.31 -6.39 2.95
CA HIS A 536 9.24 -6.92 3.76
C HIS A 536 9.43 -8.44 3.81
N ALA A 537 9.29 -9.06 4.98
CA ALA A 537 9.61 -10.47 5.20
C ALA A 537 8.89 -11.46 4.25
N ASP A 538 7.78 -11.04 3.62
CA ASP A 538 6.93 -11.88 2.77
C ASP A 538 6.86 -11.40 1.31
N CYS A 539 7.53 -10.28 0.98
CA CYS A 539 7.45 -9.66 -0.32
C CYS A 539 8.84 -9.26 -0.81
N ASP A 540 9.39 -10.03 -1.74
CA ASP A 540 10.52 -9.58 -2.55
C ASP A 540 10.00 -8.65 -3.64
N PHE A 541 10.09 -7.35 -3.37
CA PHE A 541 9.85 -6.31 -4.38
C PHE A 541 11.19 -5.82 -4.91
N ALA A 542 11.53 -6.29 -6.10
CA ALA A 542 12.61 -5.73 -6.91
C ALA A 542 12.00 -5.30 -8.25
N VAL A 543 12.05 -4.00 -8.53
CA VAL A 543 11.74 -3.48 -9.85
C VAL A 543 13.04 -3.51 -10.64
N ASP A 544 13.39 -4.69 -11.14
CA ASP A 544 14.48 -4.86 -12.10
C ASP A 544 14.03 -4.26 -13.43
N LEU A 545 14.22 -2.95 -13.56
CA LEU A 545 14.24 -2.31 -14.87
C LEU A 545 15.58 -2.61 -15.54
N LEU A 546 15.70 -2.32 -16.83
CA LEU A 546 16.98 -2.32 -17.56
C LEU A 546 18.13 -1.82 -16.64
N PRO A 547 19.37 -2.32 -16.74
CA PRO A 547 20.48 -1.88 -15.89
C PRO A 547 20.72 -0.38 -16.10
N SER A 548 20.09 0.47 -15.28
CA SER A 548 19.94 1.89 -15.58
C SER A 548 20.06 2.72 -14.32
N LYS A 549 21.24 3.27 -14.15
CA LYS A 549 21.79 3.77 -12.90
C LYS A 549 21.17 5.07 -12.32
N CYS A 550 20.07 5.66 -12.82
CA CYS A 550 19.65 7.01 -12.35
C CYS A 550 18.14 7.38 -12.37
N PHE A 551 17.19 6.47 -12.17
CA PHE A 551 15.77 6.80 -12.43
C PHE A 551 15.09 7.85 -11.52
N LEU A 552 15.56 8.09 -10.29
CA LEU A 552 14.91 9.01 -9.34
C LEU A 552 15.74 10.26 -9.00
N SER A 553 16.82 10.58 -9.71
CA SER A 553 17.65 11.76 -9.38
C SER A 553 16.93 13.11 -9.52
N GLY A 554 15.81 13.15 -10.26
CA GLY A 554 14.92 14.33 -10.34
C GLY A 554 13.94 14.50 -9.17
N TYR A 555 13.96 13.62 -8.16
CA TYR A 555 13.19 13.84 -6.93
C TYR A 555 13.89 14.89 -6.08
N ALA A 556 13.21 16.00 -5.77
CA ALA A 556 13.52 16.75 -4.57
C ALA A 556 13.39 15.77 -3.38
N GLN A 557 14.54 15.37 -2.81
CA GLN A 557 14.63 14.35 -1.76
C GLN A 557 13.71 14.67 -0.57
N SER A 558 13.43 15.96 -0.36
CA SER A 558 12.51 16.49 0.66
C SER A 558 11.06 15.98 0.55
N LYS A 559 10.62 15.44 -0.60
CA LYS A 559 9.25 14.90 -0.76
C LYS A 559 9.09 13.40 -0.45
N LEU A 560 10.17 12.61 -0.40
CA LEU A 560 10.08 11.17 -0.11
C LEU A 560 10.62 10.79 1.28
N THR A 561 11.43 11.65 1.89
CA THR A 561 11.74 11.53 3.32
C THR A 561 10.42 11.59 4.09
N HIS A 562 10.13 10.55 4.89
CA HIS A 562 8.89 10.36 5.67
C HIS A 562 7.69 9.67 4.98
N ILE A 563 7.82 9.08 3.78
CA ILE A 563 6.73 8.24 3.27
C ILE A 563 6.65 6.93 4.05
N GLN A 564 5.60 6.81 4.85
CA GLN A 564 5.18 5.52 5.40
C GLN A 564 4.41 4.76 4.32
N LEU A 565 4.87 3.54 4.05
CA LEU A 565 4.19 2.64 3.12
C LEU A 565 3.30 1.69 3.90
N GLN A 566 2.06 1.56 3.45
CA GLN A 566 1.14 0.55 3.95
C GLN A 566 1.03 -0.57 2.91
N ARG A 567 1.24 -1.81 3.35
CA ARG A 567 0.95 -3.01 2.56
C ARG A 567 -0.56 -3.22 2.55
N VAL A 568 -1.10 -3.49 1.37
CA VAL A 568 -2.51 -3.83 1.18
C VAL A 568 -2.59 -5.22 0.56
N ASP A 569 -2.82 -6.23 1.41
CA ASP A 569 -3.01 -7.62 0.99
C ASP A 569 -4.45 -8.02 1.24
N LEU A 570 -5.27 -8.02 0.19
CA LEU A 570 -6.71 -8.24 0.34
C LEU A 570 -7.21 -9.20 -0.72
N CYS A 571 -7.36 -10.43 -0.28
CA CYS A 571 -7.98 -11.52 -1.01
C CYS A 571 -9.03 -12.15 -0.08
N SER A 572 -10.31 -11.99 -0.42
CA SER A 572 -11.44 -12.56 0.34
C SER A 572 -11.39 -14.09 0.43
N ASP A 573 -10.80 -14.74 -0.56
CA ASP A 573 -10.79 -16.19 -0.72
C ASP A 573 -9.53 -16.83 -0.09
N CYS A 574 -8.64 -16.01 0.44
CA CYS A 574 -7.40 -16.44 1.07
C CYS A 574 -7.56 -16.63 2.58
N CYS A 575 -8.73 -16.34 3.14
CA CYS A 575 -8.98 -16.43 4.57
C CYS A 575 -9.21 -17.88 5.01
N LYS A 576 -8.45 -18.35 6.00
CA LYS A 576 -8.63 -19.67 6.61
C LYS A 576 -9.61 -19.57 7.77
N ASN A 577 -10.48 -20.57 7.93
CA ASN A 577 -11.27 -20.70 9.15
C ASN A 577 -10.34 -21.17 10.27
N ALA A 578 -10.22 -20.40 11.36
CA ALA A 578 -9.53 -20.87 12.55
C ALA A 578 -10.53 -21.44 13.54
N SER A 579 -10.19 -22.59 14.14
CA SER A 579 -10.97 -23.21 15.20
C SER A 579 -10.78 -22.54 16.55
N SER A 580 -9.71 -21.78 16.74
CA SER A 580 -9.43 -21.06 17.98
C SER A 580 -9.14 -19.59 17.72
N LEU A 581 -9.57 -18.73 18.65
CA LEU A 581 -9.07 -17.36 18.72
C LEU A 581 -7.60 -17.42 19.17
N GLU A 582 -6.71 -17.35 18.19
CA GLU A 582 -5.34 -16.90 18.39
C GLU A 582 -5.39 -15.37 18.40
N PHE A 583 -4.93 -14.78 19.49
CA PHE A 583 -4.96 -13.34 19.67
C PHE A 583 -3.57 -12.78 19.45
N GLY A 584 -3.44 -11.94 18.43
CA GLY A 584 -2.30 -11.09 18.16
C GLY A 584 -2.76 -9.65 17.99
N ASN A 585 -1.80 -8.74 17.92
CA ASN A 585 -2.03 -7.31 17.72
C ASN A 585 -2.58 -7.04 16.30
N TYR A 586 -3.84 -7.39 16.04
CA TYR A 586 -4.47 -7.31 14.72
C TYR A 586 -4.98 -5.89 14.49
N GLU A 587 -4.19 -5.08 13.79
CA GLU A 587 -4.52 -3.69 13.46
C GLU A 587 -5.66 -3.57 12.43
N HIS A 588 -6.06 -4.68 11.79
CA HIS A 588 -7.10 -4.72 10.76
C HIS A 588 -8.07 -5.86 11.01
N TRP A 589 -9.30 -5.51 11.38
CA TRP A 589 -10.42 -6.45 11.47
C TRP A 589 -11.67 -5.89 10.80
N SER A 590 -12.57 -6.79 10.38
CA SER A 590 -13.91 -6.43 9.92
C SER A 590 -14.93 -7.46 10.39
N MET A 591 -16.14 -7.02 10.70
CA MET A 591 -17.23 -7.92 11.05
C MET A 591 -18.21 -8.04 9.89
N ARG A 592 -18.59 -9.27 9.57
CA ARG A 592 -19.57 -9.58 8.51
C ARG A 592 -20.53 -10.66 8.98
N ASN A 593 -21.58 -10.91 8.18
CA ASN A 593 -22.59 -11.93 8.43
C ASN A 593 -23.16 -11.82 9.85
N ILE A 594 -23.61 -10.62 10.19
CA ILE A 594 -24.15 -10.32 11.52
C ILE A 594 -25.48 -11.04 11.69
N ARG A 595 -25.64 -11.70 12.83
CA ARG A 595 -26.79 -12.56 13.18
C ARG A 595 -27.20 -12.30 14.62
N ASP A 596 -28.38 -12.78 14.98
CA ASP A 596 -28.88 -12.80 16.37
C ASP A 596 -28.85 -11.43 17.07
N VAL A 597 -29.05 -10.35 16.31
CA VAL A 597 -29.06 -8.99 16.87
C VAL A 597 -30.24 -8.85 17.84
N LYS A 598 -29.92 -8.68 19.11
CA LYS A 598 -30.88 -8.47 20.20
C LYS A 598 -30.51 -7.19 20.94
N ARG A 599 -31.52 -6.43 21.39
CA ARG A 599 -31.29 -5.37 22.36
C ARG A 599 -30.92 -6.00 23.69
N ALA A 600 -29.94 -5.40 24.38
CA ALA A 600 -29.60 -5.81 25.74
C ALA A 600 -30.83 -5.64 26.63
N THR A 601 -31.13 -6.68 27.42
CA THR A 601 -32.35 -6.73 28.24
C THR A 601 -32.07 -6.11 29.60
N ILE A 602 -31.96 -4.78 29.63
CA ILE A 602 -31.55 -4.06 30.83
C ILE A 602 -32.76 -3.79 31.72
N TYR A 603 -32.77 -4.38 32.91
CA TYR A 603 -33.80 -4.16 33.93
C TYR A 603 -33.36 -3.05 34.88
N THR A 604 -33.69 -1.80 34.57
CA THR A 604 -33.55 -0.66 35.50
C THR A 604 -34.90 -0.26 36.09
N LYS A 605 -34.87 0.38 37.26
CA LYS A 605 -36.06 0.87 37.97
C LYS A 605 -36.87 1.87 37.13
N ILE A 606 -36.22 2.56 36.20
CA ILE A 606 -36.82 3.48 35.25
C ILE A 606 -36.75 2.83 33.85
N PRO A 607 -37.90 2.56 33.21
CA PRO A 607 -37.94 2.05 31.85
C PRO A 607 -37.14 2.95 30.90
N ASN A 608 -36.26 2.35 30.09
CA ASN A 608 -35.40 3.02 29.08
C ASN A 608 -34.11 3.71 29.59
N GLU A 609 -33.69 3.51 30.85
CA GLU A 609 -32.38 4.03 31.32
C GLU A 609 -31.16 3.21 30.86
N GLY A 610 -31.38 2.11 30.16
CA GLY A 610 -30.34 1.27 29.59
C GLY A 610 -30.35 1.23 28.07
N CYS A 611 -29.18 1.02 27.49
CA CYS A 611 -29.01 0.71 26.08
C CYS A 611 -27.98 -0.37 25.89
N GLY A 612 -28.14 -1.14 24.82
CA GLY A 612 -27.16 -2.13 24.47
C GLY A 612 -27.64 -3.03 23.36
N VAL A 613 -26.69 -3.77 22.83
CA VAL A 613 -26.88 -4.73 21.76
C VAL A 613 -25.99 -5.94 22.01
N THR A 614 -26.54 -7.11 21.71
CA THR A 614 -25.80 -8.36 21.59
C THR A 614 -26.02 -8.92 20.20
N PHE A 615 -24.98 -9.44 19.56
CA PHE A 615 -25.09 -10.08 18.26
C PHE A 615 -23.95 -11.08 18.03
N SER A 616 -24.17 -12.00 17.10
CA SER A 616 -23.16 -12.93 16.60
C SER A 616 -22.61 -12.39 15.27
N ALA A 617 -21.31 -12.58 14.99
CA ALA A 617 -20.71 -12.17 13.72
C ALA A 617 -19.56 -13.08 13.30
N ASP A 618 -19.24 -13.08 12.01
CA ASP A 618 -17.97 -13.58 11.50
C ASP A 618 -16.95 -12.44 11.57
N MET A 619 -15.98 -12.53 12.47
CA MET A 619 -14.87 -11.61 12.62
C MET A 619 -13.73 -12.04 11.70
N TYR A 620 -13.40 -11.17 10.75
CA TYR A 620 -12.26 -11.32 9.85
C TYR A 620 -11.10 -10.58 10.48
N GLN A 621 -10.05 -11.30 10.84
CA GLN A 621 -8.78 -10.74 11.32
C GLN A 621 -7.75 -10.85 10.21
N TYR A 622 -7.17 -9.73 9.85
CA TYR A 622 -6.15 -9.65 8.81
C TYR A 622 -4.79 -9.50 9.49
N THR A 623 -3.87 -10.41 9.18
CA THR A 623 -2.44 -10.27 9.45
C THR A 623 -1.71 -9.90 8.17
N ASP A 624 -0.42 -9.59 8.31
CA ASP A 624 0.46 -9.32 7.19
C ASP A 624 0.55 -10.50 6.20
N SER A 625 0.35 -11.76 6.63
CA SER A 625 0.48 -12.96 5.79
C SER A 625 -0.81 -13.78 5.60
N ASP A 626 -1.74 -13.71 6.54
CA ASP A 626 -2.91 -14.57 6.62
C ASP A 626 -4.16 -13.78 6.97
N CYS A 627 -5.30 -14.23 6.46
CA CYS A 627 -6.61 -13.80 6.92
C CYS A 627 -7.25 -14.95 7.68
N VAL A 628 -7.81 -14.66 8.85
CA VAL A 628 -8.47 -15.64 9.70
C VAL A 628 -9.93 -15.23 9.91
N ILE A 629 -10.83 -16.18 9.72
CA ILE A 629 -12.27 -16.00 10.02
C ILE A 629 -12.58 -16.76 11.30
N GLN A 630 -13.17 -16.05 12.26
CA GLN A 630 -13.64 -16.60 13.52
C GLN A 630 -15.07 -16.14 13.79
N LYS A 631 -15.90 -17.05 14.31
CA LYS A 631 -17.21 -16.68 14.82
C LYS A 631 -17.05 -16.06 16.20
N VAL A 632 -17.67 -14.91 16.41
CA VAL A 632 -17.64 -14.19 17.68
C VAL A 632 -19.05 -13.84 18.14
N HIS A 633 -19.20 -13.69 19.45
CA HIS A 633 -20.35 -13.03 20.07
C HIS A 633 -19.91 -11.68 20.63
N VAL A 634 -20.66 -10.64 20.30
CA VAL A 634 -20.36 -9.25 20.64
C VAL A 634 -21.45 -8.74 21.56
N LYS A 635 -21.06 -8.15 22.69
CA LYS A 635 -21.96 -7.53 23.68
C LYS A 635 -21.47 -6.11 23.96
N SER A 636 -22.36 -5.15 23.81
CA SER A 636 -22.15 -3.79 24.28
C SER A 636 -23.40 -3.36 25.03
N ALA A 637 -23.26 -3.13 26.34
CA ALA A 637 -24.38 -2.82 27.22
C ALA A 637 -23.96 -1.75 28.23
N TYR A 638 -24.83 -0.76 28.42
CA TYR A 638 -24.69 0.36 29.34
C TYR A 638 -25.99 0.51 30.12
N SER A 639 -25.90 0.48 31.44
CA SER A 639 -27.03 0.61 32.36
C SER A 639 -26.65 1.41 33.59
N ASP A 640 -27.62 1.69 34.47
CA ASP A 640 -27.32 2.29 35.77
C ASP A 640 -26.58 1.30 36.68
N LEU A 641 -25.27 1.52 36.85
CA LEU A 641 -24.39 0.67 37.65
C LEU A 641 -24.61 0.82 39.16
N HIS A 642 -25.37 1.84 39.60
CA HIS A 642 -25.78 1.99 41.00
C HIS A 642 -26.89 1.03 41.39
N HIS A 643 -27.50 0.35 40.42
CA HIS A 643 -28.54 -0.64 40.64
C HIS A 643 -27.96 -2.07 40.64
N TYR A 644 -28.47 -2.94 41.50
CA TYR A 644 -28.01 -4.35 41.61
C TYR A 644 -28.28 -5.20 40.35
N GLN A 645 -29.15 -4.73 39.43
CA GLN A 645 -29.38 -5.36 38.12
C GLN A 645 -28.63 -4.68 36.97
N GLY A 646 -27.79 -3.69 37.28
CA GLY A 646 -26.99 -3.01 36.27
C GLY A 646 -26.07 -3.99 35.54
N GLU A 647 -26.29 -4.15 34.25
CA GLU A 647 -25.43 -4.91 33.33
C GLU A 647 -24.39 -3.99 32.71
N SER A 648 -23.14 -4.45 32.69
CA SER A 648 -22.06 -3.79 31.96
C SER A 648 -21.24 -4.80 31.17
N HIS A 649 -20.99 -4.49 29.90
CA HIS A 649 -20.01 -5.23 29.11
C HIS A 649 -18.57 -5.05 29.64
N LEU A 650 -18.29 -3.98 30.39
CA LEU A 650 -16.98 -3.80 31.06
C LEU A 650 -16.84 -4.73 32.27
N ARG A 651 -17.93 -5.10 32.96
CA ARG A 651 -17.92 -6.14 34.00
C ARG A 651 -17.65 -7.54 33.43
N GLU A 652 -18.12 -7.84 32.23
CA GLU A 652 -17.73 -9.07 31.50
C GLU A 652 -16.22 -9.10 31.24
N MET A 653 -15.67 -7.98 30.77
CA MET A 653 -14.22 -7.84 30.54
C MET A 653 -13.41 -7.99 31.83
N LYS A 654 -13.83 -7.30 32.89
CA LYS A 654 -13.21 -7.39 34.22
C LYS A 654 -13.22 -8.81 34.76
N THR A 655 -14.32 -9.54 34.57
CA THR A 655 -14.41 -10.94 34.96
C THR A 655 -13.42 -11.80 34.17
N HIS A 656 -13.28 -11.56 32.88
CA HIS A 656 -12.27 -12.24 32.06
C HIS A 656 -10.84 -11.95 32.54
N TYR A 657 -10.50 -10.69 32.81
CA TYR A 657 -9.19 -10.31 33.33
C TYR A 657 -8.92 -10.92 34.71
N LEU A 658 -9.91 -10.93 35.62
CA LEU A 658 -9.77 -11.60 36.91
C LEU A 658 -9.51 -13.10 36.74
N ASP A 659 -10.20 -13.77 35.81
CA ASP A 659 -9.99 -15.19 35.51
C ASP A 659 -8.58 -15.47 34.95
N GLN A 660 -8.07 -14.59 34.07
CA GLN A 660 -6.70 -14.66 33.58
C GLN A 660 -5.70 -14.51 34.73
N VAL A 661 -5.88 -13.49 35.58
CA VAL A 661 -5.01 -13.25 36.73
C VAL A 661 -5.11 -14.40 37.71
N MET A 662 -6.27 -15.03 37.94
CA MET A 662 -6.41 -16.17 38.85
C MET A 662 -5.98 -17.51 38.24
N HIS A 663 -5.75 -17.58 36.92
CA HIS A 663 -5.46 -18.80 36.16
C HIS A 663 -6.53 -19.89 36.34
N THR A 664 -7.79 -19.47 36.46
CA THR A 664 -8.90 -20.41 36.71
C THR A 664 -9.46 -21.04 35.44
N ASN A 665 -9.25 -20.39 34.27
CA ASN A 665 -9.74 -20.82 32.95
C ASN A 665 -11.26 -21.07 32.94
N LEU A 666 -12.00 -20.28 33.71
CA LEU A 666 -13.46 -20.39 33.84
C LEU A 666 -14.18 -19.57 32.78
N THR A 667 -13.58 -18.51 32.25
CA THR A 667 -14.19 -17.66 31.21
C THR A 667 -13.81 -18.12 29.82
N SER A 668 -14.69 -17.87 28.85
CA SER A 668 -14.31 -18.02 27.43
C SER A 668 -13.28 -16.97 27.04
N LYS A 669 -12.40 -17.35 26.10
CA LYS A 669 -11.45 -16.44 25.45
C LYS A 669 -12.16 -15.18 24.93
N SER A 670 -11.86 -14.03 25.52
CA SER A 670 -12.57 -12.78 25.28
C SER A 670 -11.64 -11.56 25.29
N PHE A 671 -12.08 -10.44 24.74
CA PHE A 671 -11.36 -9.17 24.79
C PHE A 671 -12.32 -7.99 24.65
N GLY A 672 -11.84 -6.80 25.01
CA GLY A 672 -12.55 -5.57 24.72
C GLY A 672 -12.03 -4.90 23.46
N VAL A 673 -12.95 -4.29 22.70
CA VAL A 673 -12.62 -3.52 21.51
C VAL A 673 -13.48 -2.27 21.46
N VAL A 674 -12.92 -1.20 20.92
CA VAL A 674 -13.68 -0.03 20.49
C VAL A 674 -14.06 -0.23 19.02
N LEU A 675 -15.32 -0.60 18.77
CA LEU A 675 -15.87 -0.80 17.44
C LEU A 675 -16.11 0.56 16.76
N ASP A 676 -15.40 0.81 15.67
CA ASP A 676 -15.78 1.83 14.69
C ASP A 676 -16.80 1.21 13.70
N PHE A 677 -17.93 1.88 13.52
CA PHE A 677 -19.01 1.43 12.64
C PHE A 677 -18.55 1.28 11.18
N SER A 678 -17.47 1.94 10.75
CA SER A 678 -16.87 1.76 9.42
C SER A 678 -16.39 0.31 9.17
N HIS A 679 -16.09 -0.45 10.24
CA HIS A 679 -15.64 -1.84 10.18
C HIS A 679 -16.80 -2.87 10.17
N ILE A 680 -18.04 -2.41 10.33
CA ILE A 680 -19.25 -3.23 10.35
C ILE A 680 -19.90 -3.21 8.95
N ARG A 681 -19.45 -4.11 8.08
CA ARG A 681 -19.84 -4.14 6.65
C ARG A 681 -21.10 -4.96 6.40
N ASP A 682 -22.17 -4.67 7.14
CA ASP A 682 -23.45 -5.39 7.08
C ASP A 682 -24.64 -4.42 7.05
N ARG A 683 -25.75 -4.82 6.44
CA ARG A 683 -27.02 -4.06 6.46
C ARG A 683 -27.54 -3.87 7.90
N SER A 684 -27.13 -4.74 8.80
CA SER A 684 -27.43 -4.70 10.24
C SER A 684 -26.74 -3.55 10.98
N SER A 685 -25.77 -2.86 10.37
CA SER A 685 -25.08 -1.70 10.97
C SER A 685 -26.06 -0.60 11.42
N ALA A 686 -27.09 -0.31 10.62
CA ALA A 686 -28.12 0.66 10.98
C ALA A 686 -28.94 0.22 12.20
N LEU A 687 -29.27 -1.07 12.30
CA LEU A 687 -30.01 -1.64 13.43
C LEU A 687 -29.17 -1.66 14.72
N ILE A 688 -27.89 -2.00 14.62
CA ILE A 688 -26.93 -1.94 15.73
C ILE A 688 -26.82 -0.49 16.21
N LYS A 689 -26.61 0.47 15.29
CA LYS A 689 -26.52 1.89 15.62
C LYS A 689 -27.80 2.41 16.29
N ALA A 690 -28.97 2.03 15.79
CA ALA A 690 -30.26 2.40 16.39
C ALA A 690 -30.48 1.79 17.79
N SER A 691 -29.95 0.59 18.05
CA SER A 691 -30.05 -0.08 19.35
C SER A 691 -29.12 0.50 20.42
N LEU A 692 -28.20 1.40 20.02
CA LEU A 692 -27.18 2.03 20.85
C LEU A 692 -27.39 3.54 21.03
N LEU A 693 -28.52 4.08 20.56
CA LEU A 693 -28.90 5.47 20.77
C LEU A 693 -29.34 5.67 22.23
N CYS A 694 -28.41 6.08 23.08
CA CYS A 694 -28.63 6.47 24.46
C CYS A 694 -27.71 7.63 24.84
N PRO A 695 -28.01 8.36 25.94
CA PRO A 695 -27.25 9.54 26.34
C PRO A 695 -25.75 9.29 26.62
N TYR A 696 -25.36 8.03 26.78
CA TYR A 696 -24.04 7.61 27.22
C TYR A 696 -23.09 7.19 26.08
N SER A 697 -23.55 7.08 24.82
CA SER A 697 -22.66 6.75 23.70
C SER A 697 -21.97 8.01 23.16
N GLN A 698 -20.64 8.09 23.32
CA GLN A 698 -19.85 9.18 22.75
C GLN A 698 -19.75 9.03 21.22
N HIS A 699 -19.70 10.16 20.51
CA HIS A 699 -19.85 10.24 19.06
C HIS A 699 -18.88 9.34 18.27
N GLY A 700 -19.41 8.28 17.63
CA GLY A 700 -18.78 7.60 16.49
C GLY A 700 -18.12 6.24 16.75
N ALA A 701 -17.87 5.87 18.01
CA ALA A 701 -17.21 4.60 18.35
C ALA A 701 -17.86 3.94 19.58
N LEU A 702 -17.81 2.61 19.66
CA LEU A 702 -18.53 1.83 20.66
C LEU A 702 -17.59 0.86 21.38
N SER A 703 -17.45 0.95 22.70
CA SER A 703 -16.80 -0.15 23.43
C SER A 703 -17.69 -1.39 23.48
N ALA A 704 -17.10 -2.55 23.21
CA ALA A 704 -17.78 -3.82 23.19
C ALA A 704 -16.89 -4.91 23.76
N PHE A 705 -17.53 -5.88 24.40
CA PHE A 705 -16.95 -7.16 24.77
C PHE A 705 -17.14 -8.16 23.62
N VAL A 706 -16.04 -8.75 23.17
CA VAL A 706 -16.03 -9.76 22.10
C VAL A 706 -15.52 -11.06 22.68
N THR A 707 -16.34 -12.10 22.63
CA THR A 707 -15.99 -13.45 23.07
C THR A 707 -16.03 -14.43 21.92
N ALA A 708 -15.24 -15.50 22.01
CA ALA A 708 -15.38 -16.66 21.15
C ALA A 708 -16.84 -17.10 21.07
N PHE A 709 -17.33 -17.36 19.86
CA PHE A 709 -18.65 -17.94 19.69
C PHE A 709 -18.64 -19.37 20.24
N LEU A 710 -19.53 -19.65 21.19
CA LEU A 710 -19.78 -20.99 21.70
C LEU A 710 -20.92 -21.60 20.88
N PRO A 711 -20.64 -22.44 19.86
CA PRO A 711 -21.70 -23.08 19.10
C PRO A 711 -22.50 -24.01 20.03
N ASN A 712 -23.83 -23.92 19.96
CA ASN A 712 -24.76 -24.63 20.84
C ASN A 712 -24.53 -24.35 22.32
N ILE A 713 -25.21 -23.33 22.85
CA ILE A 713 -25.52 -23.26 24.30
C ILE A 713 -26.21 -24.55 24.76
N GLY A 714 -26.80 -25.35 23.85
CA GLY A 714 -27.28 -26.71 24.13
C GLY A 714 -26.22 -27.73 24.58
N ILE A 715 -24.91 -27.50 24.35
CA ILE A 715 -23.80 -28.28 24.93
C ILE A 715 -23.52 -27.83 26.38
N TYR A 716 -24.18 -26.78 26.85
CA TYR A 716 -24.11 -26.32 28.22
C TYR A 716 -25.44 -26.58 28.93
N THR A 717 -25.44 -27.49 29.90
CA THR A 717 -26.65 -27.74 30.68
C THR A 717 -26.90 -26.57 31.61
N HIS A 718 -28.02 -25.87 31.41
CA HIS A 718 -28.49 -24.83 32.31
C HIS A 718 -28.90 -25.45 33.65
N MET A 719 -28.22 -25.09 34.74
CA MET A 719 -28.57 -25.61 36.07
C MET A 719 -29.46 -24.63 36.83
N THR A 720 -30.68 -25.05 37.15
CA THR A 720 -31.63 -24.25 37.94
C THR A 720 -31.28 -24.30 39.44
N VAL A 721 -30.51 -23.30 39.90
CA VAL A 721 -30.49 -22.69 41.25
C VAL A 721 -30.43 -23.64 42.47
N LYS A 722 -29.91 -24.85 42.33
CA LYS A 722 -29.48 -25.61 43.49
C LYS A 722 -28.06 -26.14 43.30
N LEU A 723 -27.12 -25.19 43.23
CA LEU A 723 -25.67 -25.43 43.28
C LEU A 723 -25.24 -26.39 44.40
N ALA A 724 -26.05 -26.62 45.43
CA ALA A 724 -25.74 -27.49 46.57
C ALA A 724 -26.36 -28.90 46.51
N GLU A 725 -27.20 -29.23 45.51
CA GLU A 725 -27.96 -30.51 45.46
C GLU A 725 -27.57 -31.42 44.27
N LEU A 726 -26.58 -31.05 43.46
CA LEU A 726 -26.16 -31.79 42.27
C LEU A 726 -24.78 -32.44 42.46
N ALA A 727 -24.50 -33.54 41.76
CA ALA A 727 -23.14 -34.08 41.67
C ALA A 727 -22.22 -33.00 41.06
N HIS A 728 -21.16 -32.63 41.78
CA HIS A 728 -20.32 -31.49 41.43
C HIS A 728 -19.19 -31.89 40.46
N PRO A 729 -19.06 -31.22 39.30
CA PRO A 729 -17.83 -31.11 38.53
C PRO A 729 -16.56 -30.98 39.37
N ASN A 730 -15.44 -31.47 38.85
CA ASN A 730 -14.12 -31.35 39.50
C ASN A 730 -13.69 -29.89 39.72
N ASN A 731 -14.20 -28.95 38.94
CA ASN A 731 -13.90 -27.53 39.10
C ASN A 731 -14.95 -26.75 39.92
N PHE A 732 -15.90 -27.41 40.58
CA PHE A 732 -16.98 -26.73 41.32
C PHE A 732 -16.46 -25.77 42.38
N HIS A 733 -15.59 -26.21 43.28
CA HIS A 733 -15.08 -25.34 44.35
C HIS A 733 -14.18 -24.22 43.81
N LYS A 734 -13.49 -24.44 42.68
CA LYS A 734 -12.78 -23.39 41.93
C LYS A 734 -13.77 -22.33 41.42
N TYR A 735 -14.88 -22.76 40.83
CA TYR A 735 -15.95 -21.90 40.32
C TYR A 735 -16.63 -21.09 41.43
N VAL A 736 -17.02 -21.74 42.54
CA VAL A 736 -17.66 -21.05 43.66
C VAL A 736 -16.71 -20.06 44.33
N ALA A 737 -15.43 -20.42 44.51
CA ALA A 737 -14.42 -19.50 45.03
C ALA A 737 -14.24 -18.28 44.13
N PHE A 738 -14.23 -18.47 42.82
CA PHE A 738 -14.21 -17.37 41.86
C PHE A 738 -15.45 -16.46 41.98
N LEU A 739 -16.66 -17.04 42.02
CA LEU A 739 -17.91 -16.26 42.17
C LEU A 739 -17.93 -15.44 43.47
N TYR A 740 -17.36 -15.99 44.54
CA TYR A 740 -17.22 -15.29 45.82
C TYR A 740 -16.23 -14.12 45.72
N ILE A 741 -15.00 -14.37 45.24
CA ILE A 741 -13.97 -13.32 45.07
C ILE A 741 -14.49 -12.22 44.14
N GLY A 742 -15.14 -12.60 43.05
CA GLY A 742 -15.74 -11.68 42.09
C GLY A 742 -17.07 -11.06 42.53
N ASN A 743 -17.63 -11.38 43.70
CA ASN A 743 -18.97 -10.93 44.15
C ASN A 743 -20.04 -10.99 43.05
N CYS A 744 -20.17 -12.17 42.44
CA CYS A 744 -21.00 -12.39 41.28
C CYS A 744 -22.48 -12.57 41.64
N MET A 745 -23.32 -11.59 41.27
CA MET A 745 -24.79 -11.64 41.42
C MET A 745 -25.45 -12.30 40.20
N LYS A 746 -25.04 -13.53 39.90
CA LYS A 746 -25.54 -14.32 38.76
C LYS A 746 -27.07 -14.39 38.74
N SER A 747 -27.66 -14.31 37.54
CA SER A 747 -29.11 -14.50 37.37
C SER A 747 -29.48 -15.97 37.68
N LYS A 748 -30.79 -16.27 37.81
CA LYS A 748 -31.25 -17.67 37.98
C LYS A 748 -30.88 -18.58 36.79
N HIS A 749 -30.36 -17.99 35.72
CA HIS A 749 -30.10 -18.65 34.44
C HIS A 749 -28.62 -18.78 34.05
N SER A 750 -27.69 -18.43 34.95
CA SER A 750 -26.32 -18.07 34.53
C SER A 750 -25.23 -19.06 34.94
N ASP A 751 -25.58 -20.27 35.41
CA ASP A 751 -24.61 -21.33 35.70
C ASP A 751 -24.60 -22.36 34.57
N PHE A 752 -23.44 -22.52 33.93
CA PHE A 752 -23.26 -23.36 32.75
C PHE A 752 -22.17 -24.38 32.99
N VAL A 753 -22.40 -25.62 32.54
CA VAL A 753 -21.42 -26.71 32.57
C VAL A 753 -21.15 -27.17 31.15
N ASN A 754 -19.89 -27.19 30.74
CA ASN A 754 -19.48 -27.74 29.47
C ASN A 754 -19.74 -29.26 29.47
N MET A 755 -20.63 -29.77 28.60
CA MET A 755 -21.01 -31.20 28.59
C MET A 755 -19.83 -32.15 28.31
N GLU A 756 -18.80 -31.72 27.59
CA GLU A 756 -17.67 -32.58 27.22
C GLU A 756 -16.70 -32.77 28.38
N THR A 757 -16.36 -31.66 29.05
CA THR A 757 -15.41 -31.66 30.17
C THR A 757 -16.08 -31.82 31.52
N ASN A 758 -17.41 -31.72 31.56
CA ASN A 758 -18.22 -31.62 32.77
C ASN A 758 -17.68 -30.56 33.74
N ASN A 759 -17.19 -29.42 33.24
CA ASN A 759 -16.65 -28.32 34.04
C ASN A 759 -17.57 -27.10 33.96
N TYR A 760 -17.72 -26.38 35.07
CA TYR A 760 -18.38 -25.07 35.08
C TYR A 760 -17.63 -24.05 34.22
N VAL A 761 -18.38 -23.21 33.52
CA VAL A 761 -17.89 -22.10 32.70
C VAL A 761 -18.69 -20.84 33.02
N LEU A 762 -17.99 -19.72 33.11
CA LEU A 762 -18.51 -18.39 33.36
C LEU A 762 -19.01 -17.76 32.05
N ILE A 763 -20.33 -17.75 31.88
CA ILE A 763 -21.04 -17.06 30.80
C ILE A 763 -22.00 -16.05 31.44
N ASP A 764 -22.18 -14.89 30.81
CA ASP A 764 -23.07 -13.82 31.28
C ASP A 764 -22.62 -13.27 32.65
N ASN A 765 -21.42 -12.67 32.66
CA ASN A 765 -20.71 -12.14 33.84
C ASN A 765 -20.85 -10.63 33.99
N ASP A 766 -21.80 -10.01 33.28
CA ASP A 766 -22.09 -8.57 33.34
C ASP A 766 -22.63 -8.08 34.70
N ARG A 767 -22.95 -9.00 35.62
CA ARG A 767 -23.31 -8.77 37.03
C ARG A 767 -22.31 -9.38 38.02
N CYS A 768 -21.08 -9.59 37.58
CA CYS A 768 -19.94 -9.83 38.45
C CYS A 768 -19.24 -8.52 38.80
N LEU A 769 -18.42 -8.58 39.84
CA LEU A 769 -17.63 -7.46 40.38
C LEU A 769 -18.54 -6.28 40.72
N VAL A 770 -19.67 -6.59 41.34
CA VAL A 770 -20.59 -5.59 41.88
C VAL A 770 -19.97 -5.01 43.14
N PRO A 771 -19.74 -3.69 43.22
CA PRO A 771 -19.20 -3.09 44.43
C PRO A 771 -20.10 -3.33 45.64
N GLU A 772 -19.53 -3.42 46.82
CA GLU A 772 -20.31 -3.59 48.04
C GLU A 772 -21.22 -2.40 48.31
N ARG A 773 -20.85 -1.18 47.88
CA ARG A 773 -21.74 -0.02 47.96
C ARG A 773 -23.06 -0.25 47.22
N VAL A 774 -23.04 -1.00 46.12
CA VAL A 774 -24.25 -1.36 45.35
C VAL A 774 -24.97 -2.52 46.04
N ALA A 775 -24.24 -3.50 46.55
CA ALA A 775 -24.81 -4.62 47.29
C ALA A 775 -25.48 -4.21 48.63
N ALA A 776 -25.09 -3.06 49.19
CA ALA A 776 -25.63 -2.53 50.44
C ALA A 776 -26.96 -1.76 50.28
N ILE A 777 -27.32 -1.34 49.06
CA ILE A 777 -28.52 -0.51 48.80
C ILE A 777 -29.69 -1.42 48.42
N ASP A 778 -30.71 -1.47 49.29
CA ASP A 778 -32.04 -2.12 49.10
C ASP A 778 -32.11 -3.29 48.11
N VAL A 779 -31.17 -4.24 48.22
CA VAL A 779 -31.09 -5.41 47.36
C VAL A 779 -32.23 -6.36 47.73
N PRO A 780 -33.07 -6.81 46.76
CA PRO A 780 -34.14 -7.74 47.06
C PRO A 780 -33.62 -9.03 47.71
N ALA A 781 -34.37 -9.57 48.66
CA ALA A 781 -33.99 -10.78 49.42
C ALA A 781 -33.43 -11.91 48.52
N PRO A 782 -34.03 -12.25 47.35
CA PRO A 782 -33.52 -13.34 46.51
C PRO A 782 -32.09 -13.16 45.97
N TYR A 783 -31.55 -11.94 45.93
CA TYR A 783 -30.16 -11.68 45.52
C TYR A 783 -29.22 -11.75 46.72
N ARG A 784 -29.63 -11.19 47.87
CA ARG A 784 -28.92 -11.39 49.14
C ARG A 784 -28.80 -12.87 49.50
N ASP A 785 -29.86 -13.63 49.31
CA ASP A 785 -29.88 -15.08 49.53
C ASP A 785 -28.90 -15.82 48.62
N ARG A 786 -28.68 -15.36 47.38
CA ARG A 786 -27.69 -15.98 46.47
C ARG A 786 -26.27 -15.75 46.93
N LEU A 787 -25.93 -14.52 47.31
CA LEU A 787 -24.61 -14.19 47.84
C LEU A 787 -24.37 -14.91 49.18
N GLY A 788 -25.38 -14.92 50.06
CA GLY A 788 -25.37 -15.70 51.28
C GLY A 788 -25.15 -17.18 51.02
N ARG A 789 -25.78 -17.74 49.97
CA ARG A 789 -25.59 -19.14 49.62
C ARG A 789 -24.19 -19.47 49.09
N LEU A 790 -23.53 -18.56 48.37
CA LEU A 790 -22.13 -18.75 47.99
C LEU A 790 -21.23 -18.83 49.23
N TYR A 791 -21.49 -17.94 50.20
CA TYR A 791 -20.84 -17.94 51.49
C TYR A 791 -21.10 -19.26 52.24
N ASP A 792 -22.36 -19.68 52.32
CA ASP A 792 -22.73 -20.95 52.97
C ASP A 792 -22.05 -22.15 52.29
N ILE A 793 -22.01 -22.20 50.96
CA ILE A 793 -21.37 -23.30 50.23
C ILE A 793 -19.87 -23.37 50.52
N LEU A 794 -19.16 -22.23 50.53
CA LEU A 794 -17.71 -22.22 50.77
C LEU A 794 -17.35 -22.44 52.23
N PHE A 795 -18.03 -21.77 53.16
CA PHE A 795 -17.58 -21.69 54.55
C PHE A 795 -18.30 -22.66 55.49
N THR A 796 -19.31 -23.39 55.04
CA THR A 796 -19.95 -24.46 55.82
C THR A 796 -19.23 -25.80 55.64
N LYS A 797 -19.16 -26.62 56.70
CA LYS A 797 -18.74 -28.05 56.65
C LYS A 797 -17.38 -28.31 55.98
N ARG A 798 -16.36 -27.47 56.23
CA ARG A 798 -15.00 -27.59 55.67
C ARG A 798 -14.94 -27.61 54.14
N HIS A 799 -15.96 -27.13 53.43
CA HIS A 799 -15.95 -27.08 51.96
C HIS A 799 -14.88 -26.15 51.39
N VAL A 800 -14.44 -25.14 52.15
CA VAL A 800 -13.29 -24.30 51.79
C VAL A 800 -12.02 -25.14 51.57
N CYS A 801 -11.89 -26.29 52.24
CA CYS A 801 -10.78 -27.22 52.06
C CYS A 801 -10.79 -27.95 50.71
N GLN A 802 -11.90 -27.87 49.98
CA GLN A 802 -12.03 -28.44 48.63
C GLN A 802 -11.67 -27.43 47.54
N VAL A 803 -11.37 -26.16 47.89
CA VAL A 803 -10.80 -25.21 46.93
C VAL A 803 -9.41 -25.74 46.52
N PRO A 804 -9.09 -25.78 45.22
CA PRO A 804 -7.83 -26.34 44.75
C PRO A 804 -6.62 -25.74 45.45
N GLU A 805 -5.70 -26.61 45.87
CA GLU A 805 -4.54 -26.24 46.68
C GLU A 805 -3.61 -25.26 45.94
N ASP A 806 -3.47 -25.42 44.61
CA ASP A 806 -2.70 -24.51 43.74
C ASP A 806 -3.26 -23.08 43.77
N MET A 807 -4.59 -22.95 43.71
CA MET A 807 -5.28 -21.68 43.82
C MET A 807 -5.05 -21.07 45.21
N ILE A 808 -5.22 -21.85 46.28
CA ILE A 808 -5.03 -21.36 47.66
C ILE A 808 -3.57 -20.96 47.92
N ASN A 809 -2.59 -21.75 47.51
CA ASN A 809 -1.17 -21.44 47.69
C ASN A 809 -0.78 -20.15 46.97
N ARG A 810 -1.34 -19.93 45.78
CA ARG A 810 -1.14 -18.67 45.05
C ARG A 810 -1.79 -17.48 45.74
N LEU A 811 -3.03 -17.62 46.21
CA LEU A 811 -3.72 -16.58 46.97
C LEU A 811 -2.98 -16.25 48.29
N LYS A 812 -2.45 -17.26 48.98
CA LYS A 812 -1.57 -17.10 50.16
C LYS A 812 -0.32 -16.31 49.81
N GLN A 813 0.34 -16.64 48.70
CA GLN A 813 1.54 -15.93 48.26
C GLN A 813 1.24 -14.46 47.93
N MET A 814 0.08 -14.16 47.32
CA MET A 814 -0.33 -12.79 46.99
C MET A 814 -0.77 -11.98 48.21
N ASN A 815 -1.26 -12.63 49.27
CA ASN A 815 -1.71 -11.99 50.52
C ASN A 815 -0.71 -12.08 51.69
N ALA A 816 0.47 -12.64 51.48
CA ALA A 816 1.51 -12.70 52.50
C ALA A 816 2.23 -11.35 52.63
N VAL A 817 2.33 -10.85 53.86
CA VAL A 817 2.99 -9.56 54.20
C VAL A 817 4.45 -9.47 53.74
N SER A 818 5.15 -10.60 53.77
CA SER A 818 6.54 -10.72 53.34
C SER A 818 6.70 -10.93 51.83
N SER A 819 5.61 -11.09 51.09
CA SER A 819 5.68 -11.41 49.66
C SER A 819 6.15 -10.23 48.84
N LYS A 820 7.02 -10.50 47.85
CA LYS A 820 7.34 -9.56 46.77
C LYS A 820 6.33 -9.63 45.62
N VAL A 821 5.40 -10.58 45.67
CA VAL A 821 4.34 -10.74 44.67
C VAL A 821 3.24 -9.73 44.97
N PRO A 822 2.81 -8.92 43.99
CA PRO A 822 1.69 -7.99 44.19
C PRO A 822 0.40 -8.71 44.57
N SER A 823 -0.53 -7.99 45.21
CA SER A 823 -1.85 -8.56 45.58
C SER A 823 -2.68 -8.96 44.35
N LEU A 824 -3.76 -9.72 44.55
CA LEU A 824 -4.61 -10.14 43.44
C LEU A 824 -5.26 -8.93 42.77
N GLY A 825 -5.78 -7.98 43.56
CA GLY A 825 -6.34 -6.72 43.09
C GLY A 825 -5.35 -5.89 42.27
N THR A 826 -4.08 -5.82 42.71
CA THR A 826 -3.02 -5.11 41.99
C THR A 826 -2.68 -5.80 40.65
N GLN A 827 -2.57 -7.13 40.65
CA GLN A 827 -2.32 -7.88 39.41
C GLN A 827 -3.51 -7.77 38.45
N PHE A 828 -4.73 -7.82 38.98
CA PHE A 828 -5.95 -7.63 38.22
C PHE A 828 -5.99 -6.23 37.56
N ARG A 829 -5.65 -5.17 38.30
CA ARG A 829 -5.52 -3.83 37.72
C ARG A 829 -4.46 -3.77 36.60
N ARG A 830 -3.27 -4.34 36.82
CA ARG A 830 -2.21 -4.41 35.81
C ARG A 830 -2.61 -5.17 34.55
N GLU A 831 -3.43 -6.21 34.70
CA GLU A 831 -3.98 -6.96 33.56
C GLU A 831 -4.96 -6.11 32.74
N VAL A 832 -5.73 -5.23 33.41
CA VAL A 832 -6.55 -4.24 32.69
C VAL A 832 -5.67 -3.22 31.97
N GLU A 833 -4.62 -2.71 32.62
CA GLU A 833 -3.67 -1.72 32.07
C GLU A 833 -2.88 -2.26 30.86
N SER A 834 -2.66 -3.58 30.79
CA SER A 834 -2.00 -4.23 29.65
C SER A 834 -2.78 -4.07 28.33
N HIS A 835 -4.04 -3.60 28.40
CA HIS A 835 -4.96 -3.38 27.27
C HIS A 835 -5.28 -1.88 27.07
N PRO A 836 -4.37 -1.07 26.50
CA PRO A 836 -4.44 0.39 26.53
C PRO A 836 -5.67 0.99 25.83
N ALA A 837 -6.25 0.30 24.85
CA ALA A 837 -7.45 0.77 24.16
C ALA A 837 -8.70 0.74 25.07
N MET A 838 -8.73 -0.15 26.06
CA MET A 838 -9.87 -0.39 26.93
C MET A 838 -9.63 0.02 28.38
N ALA A 839 -8.37 0.04 28.83
CA ALA A 839 -8.00 0.38 30.20
C ALA A 839 -8.67 1.66 30.73
N PRO A 840 -8.71 2.80 29.99
CA PRO A 840 -9.34 4.02 30.50
C PRO A 840 -10.84 3.88 30.79
N LEU A 841 -11.54 3.00 30.06
CA LEU A 841 -12.97 2.75 30.26
C LEU A 841 -13.18 1.78 31.42
N VAL A 842 -12.39 0.70 31.46
CA VAL A 842 -12.53 -0.38 32.43
C VAL A 842 -12.12 0.07 33.84
N LEU A 843 -11.01 0.79 33.98
CA LEU A 843 -10.49 1.28 35.27
C LEU A 843 -11.38 2.36 35.88
N LYS A 844 -12.03 3.17 35.04
CA LYS A 844 -12.92 4.24 35.48
C LYS A 844 -14.24 3.72 36.05
N GLU A 845 -14.71 2.58 35.57
CA GLU A 845 -15.93 1.95 36.07
C GLU A 845 -15.63 1.25 37.39
N ASP A 846 -16.36 1.57 38.46
CA ASP A 846 -16.28 0.87 39.77
C ASP A 846 -14.83 0.60 40.25
N PRO A 847 -13.97 1.62 40.44
CA PRO A 847 -12.56 1.43 40.78
C PRO A 847 -12.34 0.71 42.10
N GLU A 848 -13.29 0.75 43.04
CA GLU A 848 -13.18 0.11 44.36
C GLU A 848 -13.13 -1.44 44.34
N ILE A 849 -13.49 -2.06 43.20
CA ILE A 849 -13.57 -3.52 43.10
C ILE A 849 -12.19 -4.18 43.21
N TYR A 850 -11.12 -3.47 42.85
CA TYR A 850 -9.76 -4.01 42.89
C TYR A 850 -9.35 -4.24 44.35
N GLU A 851 -9.73 -3.33 45.24
CA GLU A 851 -9.51 -3.42 46.68
C GLU A 851 -10.42 -4.48 47.31
N GLU A 852 -11.72 -4.48 46.97
CA GLU A 852 -12.68 -5.45 47.50
C GLU A 852 -12.32 -6.91 47.15
N VAL A 853 -11.70 -7.14 45.99
CA VAL A 853 -11.18 -8.46 45.60
C VAL A 853 -10.11 -8.93 46.60
N ASP A 854 -9.17 -8.08 47.01
CA ASP A 854 -8.14 -8.43 48.00
C ASP A 854 -8.73 -8.74 49.37
N GLY A 855 -9.77 -8.01 49.77
CA GLY A 855 -10.56 -8.27 50.98
C GLY A 855 -11.12 -9.68 51.02
N ARG A 856 -11.85 -10.06 49.97
CA ARG A 856 -12.48 -11.39 49.86
C ARG A 856 -11.44 -12.50 49.78
N VAL A 857 -10.33 -12.30 49.08
CA VAL A 857 -9.22 -13.28 49.08
C VAL A 857 -8.67 -13.46 50.49
N SER A 858 -8.53 -12.38 51.26
CA SER A 858 -8.02 -12.45 52.64
C SER A 858 -8.94 -13.30 53.51
N VAL A 859 -10.25 -13.08 53.44
CA VAL A 859 -11.27 -13.89 54.15
C VAL A 859 -11.19 -15.35 53.72
N LEU A 860 -11.14 -15.64 52.42
CA LEU A 860 -11.07 -17.01 51.90
C LEU A 860 -9.83 -17.77 52.41
N VAL A 861 -8.65 -17.14 52.33
CA VAL A 861 -7.38 -17.75 52.77
C VAL A 861 -7.36 -17.99 54.28
N ALA A 862 -7.91 -17.08 55.06
CA ALA A 862 -7.94 -17.23 56.51
C ALA A 862 -8.90 -18.35 56.95
N GLU A 863 -10.09 -18.44 56.36
CA GLU A 863 -11.01 -19.55 56.63
C GLU A 863 -10.41 -20.90 56.17
N TYR A 864 -9.70 -20.93 55.04
CA TYR A 864 -8.94 -22.12 54.63
C TYR A 864 -7.91 -22.53 55.68
N ASN A 865 -7.08 -21.59 56.15
CA ASN A 865 -6.06 -21.90 57.16
C ASN A 865 -6.67 -22.38 58.48
N ALA A 866 -7.79 -21.76 58.90
CA ALA A 866 -8.47 -22.11 60.14
C ALA A 866 -9.09 -23.51 60.11
N LEU A 867 -9.58 -23.97 58.94
CA LEU A 867 -10.36 -25.20 58.83
C LEU A 867 -9.61 -26.39 58.19
N CYS A 868 -8.52 -26.14 57.45
CA CYS A 868 -7.91 -27.12 56.55
C CYS A 868 -6.44 -27.44 56.84
N GLU A 869 -5.67 -26.50 57.40
CA GLU A 869 -4.27 -26.74 57.78
C GLU A 869 -4.22 -27.23 59.24
N ASP A 870 -4.23 -28.55 59.45
CA ASP A 870 -4.12 -29.18 60.77
C ASP A 870 -2.79 -28.81 61.49
N ASN A 871 -2.77 -27.72 62.29
CA ASN A 871 -2.09 -27.55 63.59
C ASN A 871 -1.77 -26.09 63.95
N ASN A 872 -2.65 -25.46 64.73
CA ASN A 872 -2.46 -25.17 66.16
C ASN A 872 -3.51 -24.13 66.58
N ASN A 873 -4.55 -24.55 67.31
CA ASN A 873 -5.59 -23.64 67.82
C ASN A 873 -5.02 -22.56 68.76
N ASP A 874 -3.81 -22.73 69.31
CA ASP A 874 -3.10 -21.70 70.10
C ASP A 874 -2.58 -20.53 69.24
N LYS A 875 -2.67 -20.63 67.91
CA LYS A 875 -2.23 -19.60 66.96
C LYS A 875 -3.37 -18.75 66.39
N PHE A 876 -4.63 -19.12 66.65
CA PHE A 876 -5.80 -18.36 66.23
C PHE A 876 -6.51 -17.78 67.47
N ASP A 877 -6.24 -16.52 67.78
CA ASP A 877 -6.76 -15.92 69.00
C ASP A 877 -8.15 -15.28 68.78
N ASN A 878 -9.18 -15.92 69.33
CA ASN A 878 -10.54 -15.39 69.37
C ASN A 878 -10.63 -14.03 70.11
N PHE A 879 -9.71 -13.77 71.05
CA PHE A 879 -9.61 -12.48 71.73
C PHE A 879 -9.22 -11.38 70.75
N LEU A 880 -8.21 -11.61 69.89
CA LEU A 880 -7.81 -10.63 68.87
C LEU A 880 -8.95 -10.32 67.91
N ARG A 881 -9.69 -11.33 67.44
CA ARG A 881 -10.89 -11.12 66.61
C ARG A 881 -11.92 -10.19 67.29
N LYS A 882 -12.05 -10.28 68.62
CA LYS A 882 -12.93 -9.43 69.43
C LYS A 882 -12.35 -8.02 69.61
N VAL A 883 -11.05 -7.90 69.90
CA VAL A 883 -10.33 -6.63 70.02
C VAL A 883 -10.48 -5.80 68.75
N TYR A 884 -10.20 -6.40 67.59
CA TYR A 884 -10.30 -5.76 66.28
C TYR A 884 -11.71 -5.25 65.93
N LYS A 885 -12.75 -5.99 66.33
CA LYS A 885 -14.14 -5.62 66.03
C LYS A 885 -14.68 -4.50 66.92
N THR A 886 -14.13 -4.30 68.12
CA THR A 886 -14.82 -3.51 69.17
C THR A 886 -14.01 -2.36 69.76
N PHE A 887 -12.68 -2.40 69.71
CA PHE A 887 -11.86 -1.36 70.33
C PHE A 887 -11.50 -0.24 69.33
N PRO A 888 -11.45 1.03 69.77
CA PRO A 888 -10.98 2.15 68.95
C PRO A 888 -9.46 2.12 68.79
N ILE A 889 -8.96 2.66 67.67
CA ILE A 889 -7.54 2.86 67.41
C ILE A 889 -7.10 4.15 68.13
N THR A 890 -6.02 4.05 68.89
CA THR A 890 -5.46 5.15 69.69
C THR A 890 -4.20 5.75 69.08
N GLU A 891 -3.39 4.96 68.40
CA GLU A 891 -2.21 5.42 67.65
C GLU A 891 -2.10 4.64 66.34
N ALA A 892 -1.61 5.26 65.28
CA ALA A 892 -1.39 4.62 63.99
C ALA A 892 -0.13 5.17 63.31
N TYR A 893 0.74 4.30 62.78
CA TYR A 893 1.95 4.70 62.06
C TYR A 893 2.00 4.05 60.68
N LEU A 894 2.38 4.80 59.64
CA LEU A 894 2.63 4.22 58.31
C LEU A 894 3.96 3.46 58.31
N VAL A 895 4.02 2.32 57.62
CA VAL A 895 5.26 1.55 57.51
C VAL A 895 5.96 1.93 56.20
N HIS A 896 7.15 2.53 56.30
CA HIS A 896 7.92 3.01 55.16
C HIS A 896 8.14 1.90 54.12
N GLY A 897 7.76 2.20 52.86
CA GLY A 897 7.91 1.30 51.72
C GLY A 897 6.93 0.13 51.69
N ARG A 898 5.87 0.17 52.51
CA ARG A 898 4.86 -0.90 52.61
C ARG A 898 3.44 -0.32 52.67
N ASP A 899 2.46 -1.10 52.23
CA ASP A 899 1.04 -0.73 52.28
C ASP A 899 0.42 -1.09 53.65
N TYR A 900 1.14 -0.86 54.76
CA TYR A 900 0.69 -1.19 56.12
C TYR A 900 0.69 0.02 57.05
N ILE A 901 -0.28 0.02 57.97
CA ILE A 901 -0.34 0.89 59.15
C ILE A 901 -0.10 0.02 60.39
N LEU A 902 0.87 0.36 61.23
CA LEU A 902 0.95 -0.18 62.59
C LEU A 902 -0.04 0.58 63.48
N ALA A 903 -1.11 -0.07 63.90
CA ALA A 903 -2.12 0.52 64.77
C ALA A 903 -2.07 -0.06 66.18
N LYS A 904 -2.20 0.82 67.17
CA LYS A 904 -2.36 0.49 68.58
C LYS A 904 -3.79 0.76 69.00
N PHE A 905 -4.44 -0.25 69.54
CA PHE A 905 -5.82 -0.21 70.01
C PHE A 905 -5.88 0.24 71.48
N ALA A 906 -7.06 0.69 71.91
CA ALA A 906 -7.27 1.23 73.25
C ALA A 906 -7.00 0.24 74.41
N ASP A 907 -6.97 -1.05 74.14
CA ASP A 907 -6.59 -2.09 75.10
C ASP A 907 -5.05 -2.31 75.18
N GLY A 908 -4.28 -1.55 74.39
CA GLY A 908 -2.83 -1.67 74.28
C GLY A 908 -2.35 -2.66 73.22
N THR A 909 -3.26 -3.37 72.54
CA THR A 909 -2.90 -4.32 71.47
C THR A 909 -2.34 -3.58 70.26
N VAL A 910 -1.30 -4.11 69.62
CA VAL A 910 -0.71 -3.55 68.39
C VAL A 910 -0.88 -4.52 67.22
N ALA A 911 -1.27 -4.01 66.05
CA ALA A 911 -1.39 -4.81 64.83
C ALA A 911 -1.01 -4.04 63.57
N TYR A 912 -0.51 -4.76 62.55
CA TYR A 912 -0.37 -4.20 61.22
C TYR A 912 -1.71 -4.30 60.49
N LEU A 913 -2.17 -3.18 59.96
CA LEU A 913 -3.37 -3.01 59.16
C LEU A 913 -2.93 -2.81 57.71
N LYS A 914 -3.42 -3.64 56.77
CA LYS A 914 -3.16 -3.38 55.35
C LYS A 914 -4.01 -2.19 54.91
N VAL A 915 -3.39 -1.18 54.31
CA VAL A 915 -4.10 -0.10 53.63
C VAL A 915 -4.48 -0.61 52.25
N VAL A 916 -5.76 -0.50 51.92
CA VAL A 916 -6.29 -0.90 50.60
C VAL A 916 -6.80 0.39 49.96
N GLY A 917 -6.21 0.81 48.84
CA GLY A 917 -6.55 2.09 48.22
C GLY A 917 -6.06 2.18 46.78
N GLY A 918 -6.81 2.92 45.96
CA GLY A 918 -6.95 2.62 44.55
C GLY A 918 -6.55 3.67 43.53
N GLU A 919 -5.94 4.79 43.88
CA GLU A 919 -5.47 5.76 42.89
C GLU A 919 -3.94 5.82 42.81
N GLU A 920 -3.41 6.44 41.74
CA GLU A 920 -1.98 6.63 41.56
C GLU A 920 -1.36 7.33 42.77
N ARG A 921 -0.19 6.84 43.17
CA ARG A 921 0.57 7.35 44.31
C ARG A 921 1.02 8.78 43.98
N GLU A 922 0.40 9.80 44.58
CA GLU A 922 1.05 11.10 44.66
C GLU A 922 2.10 11.04 45.79
N GLU A 923 3.37 11.23 45.41
CA GLU A 923 4.44 11.51 46.38
C GLU A 923 4.19 12.90 46.98
N MET A 924 3.66 12.95 48.21
CA MET A 924 3.85 14.12 49.05
C MET A 924 5.12 13.89 49.87
N ASP A 925 6.21 14.58 49.53
CA ASP A 925 7.48 14.58 50.27
C ASP A 925 8.06 13.17 50.58
N GLY A 926 7.84 12.20 49.69
CA GLY A 926 8.34 10.83 49.84
C GLY A 926 7.43 9.86 50.59
N TYR A 927 6.20 10.26 50.93
CA TYR A 927 5.24 9.44 51.68
C TYR A 927 3.91 9.28 50.93
N VAL A 928 3.33 8.07 50.99
CA VAL A 928 2.13 7.67 50.25
C VAL A 928 0.90 7.77 51.14
N MET A 929 -0.08 8.60 50.76
CA MET A 929 -1.42 8.64 51.39
C MET A 929 -2.49 8.46 50.30
N ASN A 930 -3.48 7.62 50.59
CA ASN A 930 -4.72 7.51 49.79
C ASN A 930 -5.87 8.09 50.63
N GLU A 931 -6.91 8.65 50.01
CA GLU A 931 -8.27 8.74 50.61
C GLU A 931 -8.88 7.32 50.75
N GLY A 932 -8.10 6.41 51.36
CA GLY A 932 -8.21 4.97 51.23
C GLY A 932 -9.17 4.35 52.23
N LEU A 933 -9.87 3.34 51.73
CA LEU A 933 -10.72 2.45 52.49
C LEU A 933 -9.83 1.34 53.06
N ALA A 934 -9.29 1.50 54.27
CA ALA A 934 -8.47 0.43 54.84
C ALA A 934 -9.37 -0.74 55.26
N GLU A 935 -9.30 -1.85 54.53
CA GLU A 935 -9.89 -3.11 54.94
C GLU A 935 -8.95 -3.81 55.91
N LEU A 936 -9.39 -3.90 57.16
CA LEU A 936 -8.57 -4.40 58.26
C LEU A 936 -8.21 -5.89 58.06
N VAL A 937 -7.02 -6.17 57.54
CA VAL A 937 -6.40 -7.50 57.63
C VAL A 937 -5.33 -7.42 58.70
N ALA A 938 -5.70 -7.75 59.94
CA ALA A 938 -4.76 -7.72 61.06
C ALA A 938 -3.72 -8.84 60.92
N TYR A 939 -2.47 -8.45 60.65
CA TYR A 939 -1.32 -9.32 60.82
C TYR A 939 -0.64 -8.99 62.15
N HIS A 940 -0.45 -9.99 63.00
CA HIS A 940 0.28 -9.82 64.25
C HIS A 940 1.81 -9.83 64.03
N LEU A 941 2.52 -9.08 64.89
CA LEU A 941 3.99 -8.96 64.95
C LEU A 941 4.72 -10.32 64.96
N ASP A 942 4.08 -11.37 65.45
CA ASP A 942 4.65 -12.71 65.66
C ASP A 942 5.30 -13.32 64.42
N ARG A 943 4.84 -13.02 63.20
CA ARG A 943 5.42 -13.63 61.99
C ARG A 943 6.60 -12.84 61.42
N LEU A 944 6.67 -11.53 61.64
CA LEU A 944 7.84 -10.69 61.33
C LEU A 944 8.99 -10.95 62.31
N LEU A 945 8.68 -11.36 63.54
CA LEU A 945 9.64 -11.74 64.58
C LEU A 945 9.99 -13.24 64.62
N GLY A 946 9.43 -14.07 63.73
CA GLY A 946 9.77 -15.51 63.62
C GLY A 946 9.10 -16.45 64.64
N LEU A 947 8.04 -16.04 65.33
CA LEU A 947 7.34 -16.80 66.38
C LEU A 947 6.25 -17.76 65.87
N GLY A 948 5.99 -17.74 64.56
CA GLY A 948 5.29 -18.82 63.85
C GLY A 948 3.76 -18.90 63.96
N ARG A 949 3.04 -17.88 64.45
CA ARG A 949 1.56 -17.89 64.55
C ARG A 949 0.82 -17.56 63.23
N VAL A 950 -0.44 -17.99 63.08
CA VAL A 950 -1.28 -17.86 61.87
C VAL A 950 -2.05 -16.51 61.92
N ALA A 951 -2.24 -15.86 60.77
CA ALA A 951 -2.95 -14.58 60.70
C ALA A 951 -4.46 -14.73 61.02
N VAL A 952 -5.03 -13.77 61.76
CA VAL A 952 -6.47 -13.72 62.07
C VAL A 952 -7.11 -12.65 61.19
N THR A 953 -8.05 -13.01 60.32
CA THR A 953 -8.84 -12.00 59.59
C THR A 953 -10.06 -11.56 60.38
N ALA A 954 -10.10 -10.28 60.72
CA ALA A 954 -11.29 -9.58 61.11
C ALA A 954 -11.40 -8.32 60.27
N ALA A 955 -12.21 -8.35 59.20
CA ALA A 955 -12.42 -7.17 58.36
C ALA A 955 -13.24 -6.12 59.13
N ARG A 956 -12.70 -4.91 59.20
CA ARG A 956 -13.39 -3.68 59.59
C ARG A 956 -13.03 -2.62 58.56
N ARG A 957 -14.02 -1.91 58.00
CA ARG A 957 -13.75 -0.75 57.15
C ARG A 957 -13.33 0.42 58.02
N LEU A 958 -12.14 0.95 57.79
CA LEU A 958 -11.73 2.24 58.29
C LEU A 958 -11.79 3.24 57.13
N ARG A 959 -12.58 4.30 57.29
CA ARG A 959 -12.41 5.50 56.48
C ARG A 959 -11.28 6.29 57.11
N LEU A 960 -10.23 6.57 56.33
CA LEU A 960 -9.19 7.52 56.72
C LEU A 960 -9.68 8.95 56.47
N ASP A 961 -10.83 9.31 57.06
CA ASP A 961 -11.50 10.61 56.91
C ASP A 961 -11.12 11.61 58.03
N GLY A 962 -9.97 11.38 58.68
CA GLY A 962 -9.48 12.17 59.82
C GLY A 962 -9.93 11.67 61.19
N THR A 963 -10.71 10.59 61.27
CA THR A 963 -11.15 10.01 62.55
C THR A 963 -10.11 9.11 63.24
N VAL A 964 -9.07 8.66 62.51
CA VAL A 964 -7.94 7.92 63.05
C VAL A 964 -6.67 8.76 62.85
N PRO A 965 -6.03 9.27 63.92
CA PRO A 965 -4.81 10.06 63.78
C PRO A 965 -3.65 9.16 63.34
N ILE A 966 -2.97 9.52 62.25
CA ILE A 966 -1.69 8.91 61.87
C ILE A 966 -0.58 9.72 62.55
N ASN A 967 0.11 9.08 63.50
CA ASN A 967 1.11 9.66 64.37
C ASN A 967 2.49 9.83 63.71
N GLY A 968 2.78 9.12 62.62
CA GLY A 968 4.09 9.17 61.97
C GLY A 968 4.33 8.04 60.97
N VAL A 969 5.57 7.94 60.50
CA VAL A 969 6.08 6.86 59.66
C VAL A 969 7.15 6.10 60.42
N ILE A 970 7.09 4.77 60.40
CA ILE A 970 8.07 3.86 60.99
C ILE A 970 8.77 3.06 59.90
N ASN A 971 10.01 2.63 60.12
CA ASN A 971 10.67 1.66 59.25
C ASN A 971 10.16 0.23 59.55
N VAL A 972 10.64 -0.76 58.77
CA VAL A 972 10.22 -2.16 58.96
C VAL A 972 10.69 -2.77 60.29
N GLN A 973 11.57 -2.09 61.04
CA GLN A 973 12.01 -2.44 62.39
C GLN A 973 11.15 -1.79 63.49
N GLY A 974 10.20 -0.92 63.13
CA GLY A 974 9.34 -0.22 64.08
C GLY A 974 9.90 1.09 64.63
N GLU A 975 11.04 1.55 64.11
CA GLU A 975 11.63 2.83 64.51
C GLU A 975 10.94 3.96 63.77
N VAL A 976 10.56 5.01 64.50
CA VAL A 976 9.92 6.20 63.91
C VAL A 976 10.94 6.92 63.02
N VAL A 977 10.70 6.87 61.71
CA VAL A 977 11.46 7.57 60.68
C VAL A 977 11.00 9.02 60.61
N GLU A 978 9.70 9.26 60.85
CA GLU A 978 9.10 10.59 60.80
C GLU A 978 7.92 10.67 61.80
N ASN A 979 7.82 11.76 62.56
CA ASN A 979 6.79 11.94 63.58
C ASN A 979 5.84 13.08 63.20
N PHE A 980 4.57 12.75 62.95
CA PHE A 980 3.53 13.72 62.59
C PHE A 980 2.85 14.36 63.81
N SER A 981 3.17 13.89 65.02
CA SER A 981 2.60 14.40 66.27
C SER A 981 2.91 15.89 66.51
N ASP A 982 3.99 16.42 65.89
CA ASP A 982 4.40 17.82 66.01
C ASP A 982 3.81 18.75 64.93
N VAL A 983 3.12 18.21 63.91
CA VAL A 983 2.67 18.95 62.70
C VAL A 983 1.14 19.18 62.68
N LEU A 984 0.38 18.61 63.63
CA LEU A 984 -1.09 18.55 63.65
C LEU A 984 -1.84 19.88 63.83
N HIS A 985 -1.19 21.04 63.78
CA HIS A 985 -1.87 22.35 63.82
C HIS A 985 -2.46 22.81 62.47
N PHE A 986 -2.21 22.13 61.35
CA PHE A 986 -2.62 22.61 60.01
C PHE A 986 -3.91 22.00 59.43
N PHE A 987 -4.48 20.93 60.00
CA PHE A 987 -5.70 20.29 59.47
C PHE A 987 -6.88 20.43 60.43
N ASN A 988 -7.51 21.61 60.45
CA ASN A 988 -8.84 21.77 61.03
C ASN A 988 -9.67 22.76 60.20
N PRO A 989 -10.42 22.32 59.17
CA PRO A 989 -11.37 23.18 58.49
C PRO A 989 -12.67 23.23 59.32
N LYS A 990 -12.78 24.22 60.21
CA LYS A 990 -14.11 24.60 60.73
C LYS A 990 -14.95 25.19 59.59
N ALA A 991 -16.10 24.58 59.35
CA ALA A 991 -17.12 25.03 58.41
C ALA A 991 -17.60 26.46 58.71
N PRO A 992 -17.89 27.30 57.68
CA PRO A 992 -18.61 28.53 57.87
C PRO A 992 -20.13 28.29 57.81
N GLU A 993 -20.79 28.79 58.86
CA GLU A 993 -22.22 28.84 59.08
C GLU A 993 -22.90 29.73 58.02
N HIS A 994 -23.87 29.18 57.29
CA HIS A 994 -24.71 29.94 56.36
C HIS A 994 -25.86 30.62 57.10
N GLN A 995 -25.77 31.94 57.32
CA GLN A 995 -26.93 32.78 57.63
C GLN A 995 -27.60 33.31 56.34
N ARG A 996 -28.93 33.34 56.39
CA ARG A 996 -29.87 33.76 55.35
C ARG A 996 -30.06 35.29 55.26
N ARG A 997 -30.35 35.72 54.02
CA ARG A 997 -31.32 36.75 53.55
C ARG A 997 -30.93 38.25 53.43
N ASN A 998 -31.20 38.73 52.20
CA ASN A 998 -31.76 40.04 51.77
C ASN A 998 -30.81 41.27 51.90
N THR A 999 -30.68 42.23 50.97
CA THR A 999 -31.51 42.78 49.87
C THR A 999 -30.64 43.52 48.82
N THR A 1000 -31.09 43.51 47.55
CA THR A 1000 -30.98 44.44 46.40
C THR A 1000 -30.47 45.91 46.58
N PRO A 1001 -30.23 46.69 45.49
CA PRO A 1001 -29.34 46.53 44.32
C PRO A 1001 -28.55 47.85 44.03
N VAL A 1002 -27.81 47.97 42.90
CA VAL A 1002 -27.75 49.16 41.99
C VAL A 1002 -26.40 49.34 41.23
N ARG A 1003 -26.54 49.29 39.88
CA ARG A 1003 -25.89 50.01 38.76
C ARG A 1003 -24.37 50.22 38.60
N ARG A 1004 -23.97 49.85 37.36
CA ARG A 1004 -23.17 50.57 36.33
C ARG A 1004 -21.81 51.15 36.73
N SER A 1005 -20.76 50.73 36.02
CA SER A 1005 -20.26 51.47 34.85
C SER A 1005 -19.01 50.79 34.26
N ALA A 1006 -18.94 50.83 32.93
CA ALA A 1006 -17.80 50.50 32.10
C ALA A 1006 -16.56 51.35 32.43
N ARG A 1007 -15.36 50.81 32.17
CA ARG A 1007 -14.41 51.30 31.14
C ARG A 1007 -13.08 50.53 31.16
N THR A 1008 -12.61 50.20 29.94
CA THR A 1008 -11.23 50.32 29.38
C THR A 1008 -10.04 50.34 30.33
N MET A 1009 -8.82 49.88 30.01
CA MET A 1009 -8.12 49.21 28.90
C MET A 1009 -6.63 49.26 29.36
N THR A 1010 -5.74 48.50 28.70
CA THR A 1010 -4.27 48.73 28.64
C THR A 1010 -3.46 48.50 29.95
N SER A 1011 -2.69 47.41 30.03
CA SER A 1011 -1.31 47.21 29.51
C SER A 1011 -0.24 47.54 30.54
N CYS A 1012 0.64 46.59 30.84
CA CYS A 1012 2.07 46.76 30.54
C CYS A 1012 2.88 45.48 30.79
N LEU A 1013 3.71 45.22 29.79
CA LEU A 1013 4.83 44.29 29.73
C LEU A 1013 5.99 44.70 30.66
N ARG A 1014 6.93 43.75 30.79
CA ARG A 1014 8.35 43.81 31.22
C ARG A 1014 8.60 43.50 32.70
N SER A 1015 9.60 42.72 33.08
CA SER A 1015 10.70 42.08 32.33
C SER A 1015 11.46 41.09 33.23
N THR A 1016 12.05 40.08 32.58
CA THR A 1016 13.38 39.48 32.83
C THR A 1016 13.68 38.86 34.19
N SER A 1017 13.82 37.53 34.20
CA SER A 1017 15.12 36.83 34.08
C SER A 1017 14.90 35.47 33.42
#